data_AF-A0A7J6J260-F1
#
_entry.id   AF-A0A7J6J260-F1
#
_cell.length_a   1.000
_cell.length_b   1.000
_cell.length_c   1.000
_cell.angle_alpha   90.00
_cell.angle_beta   90.00
_cell.angle_gamma   90.00
#
_symmetry.space_group_name_H-M   'P 1'
#
loop_
_entity.id
_entity.type
_entity.pdbx_description
1 polymer ?
#
loop_
_entity_poly.entity_id
_entity_poly.type
_entity_poly.pdbx_seq_one_letter_code
_entity_poly.pdbx_strand_id
1 'polypeptide(L)'
;MAIPSGRASFKKKDGVLTLTPDQQSVIWTPAPGNGPPTVSLSLANITNLQQTPDTAAKVMLKIFEKPPDATDQVPYLFHFTSEEARSEANAIKDLLSRLLADIRSGDPNLPKPAGTPNPHANGGNSTPNPGAGGSGSGSMAFASSVNSKPSTARWFDDTHLKGDIELQQSLMKKDRTLHQTYMDARATKPESISDAAFNAQFWSTRTNLLRAHAIEVNQQKGAYNILPAIKPRLENDVLKLDITVEMVQLIMAQHPLVKRLYDENVPKVPENEFWSRFFLSKLFRTLKGDRISDEKKEGIRRDALFDAHDASENTATFQRKSMAQSVPHIINVYGNEENQGGFRSGNQKDVEMRPRKNVPIVNTLNSLSERMLANVAPTIDRENGDDPEDSTFQELALRDLQGDAKENKIILNVKEQNRFFSKKQETQSANNLAFAKQNPADVIFEIQSDLEMIETDDADGLNLRAGIGIIDDSDSDEETQRRPHVGSRAARKAAGEDIMAGIRQRRAEKYGDASADATRPMGLPAEIAERCQLTHATTVEFLHQFWNAFLSGDPDRANELQYLVESLKRSAERIHAVADEAEKARDDIIAAKKKEIIDHYKATGKKIRGWRPEHEKGGRKAVLAVMQPTLEALKKAQADYQRALAAEGVQLSTEA
;
A
#
# COMPACT_ATOMS: atom_id res chain seq x y z
N MET A 1 43.56 23.51 -16.05
CA MET A 1 43.19 24.79 -15.38
C MET A 1 44.06 24.95 -14.16
N ALA A 2 44.64 26.14 -13.92
CA ALA A 2 45.48 26.37 -12.74
C ALA A 2 44.61 26.31 -11.47
N ILE A 3 45.06 25.57 -10.45
CA ILE A 3 44.37 25.50 -9.16
C ILE A 3 44.71 26.78 -8.39
N PRO A 4 43.73 27.62 -8.03
CA PRO A 4 43.99 28.82 -7.26
C PRO A 4 44.49 28.44 -5.87
N SER A 5 45.57 29.08 -5.44
CA SER A 5 46.14 28.99 -4.10
C SER A 5 46.06 30.37 -3.45
N GLY A 6 45.77 30.40 -2.14
CA GLY A 6 45.65 31.66 -1.41
C GLY A 6 46.31 31.61 -0.04
N ARG A 7 46.98 32.69 0.35
CA ARG A 7 47.63 32.78 1.68
C ARG A 7 46.59 33.12 2.74
N ALA A 8 46.33 32.17 3.63
CA ALA A 8 45.31 32.29 4.66
C ALA A 8 45.80 31.81 6.02
N SER A 9 45.45 32.58 7.05
CA SER A 9 45.65 32.25 8.45
C SER A 9 44.45 31.46 8.99
N PHE A 10 44.73 30.36 9.68
CA PHE A 10 43.75 29.53 10.38
C PHE A 10 44.16 29.36 11.84
N LYS A 11 43.27 29.67 12.79
CA LYS A 11 43.57 29.65 14.24
C LYS A 11 44.89 30.35 14.60
N LYS A 12 45.13 31.55 14.03
CA LYS A 12 46.34 32.39 14.22
C LYS A 12 47.65 31.78 13.68
N LYS A 13 47.59 30.73 12.86
CA LYS A 13 48.75 30.19 12.14
C LYS A 13 48.64 30.56 10.67
N ASP A 14 49.72 31.07 10.08
CA ASP A 14 49.78 31.40 8.66
C ASP A 14 50.05 30.16 7.81
N GLY A 15 49.37 30.08 6.66
CA GLY A 15 49.47 28.95 5.75
C GLY A 15 48.91 29.25 4.37
N VAL A 16 48.87 28.22 3.53
CA VAL A 16 48.31 28.29 2.18
C VAL A 16 47.08 27.38 2.12
N LEU A 17 45.98 27.93 1.64
CA LEU A 17 44.75 27.21 1.32
C LEU A 17 44.76 26.88 -0.17
N THR A 18 44.72 25.58 -0.50
CA THR A 18 44.65 25.10 -1.88
C THR A 18 43.66 23.94 -1.98
N LEU A 19 43.26 23.59 -3.21
CA LEU A 19 42.56 22.32 -3.46
C LEU A 19 43.56 21.23 -3.81
N THR A 20 43.20 19.97 -3.55
CA THR A 20 43.96 18.82 -4.07
C THR A 20 43.94 18.81 -5.60
N PRO A 21 44.97 18.23 -6.25
CA PRO A 21 45.02 18.06 -7.71
C PRO A 21 43.77 17.35 -8.26
N ASP A 22 43.20 16.45 -7.47
CA ASP A 22 42.00 15.66 -7.80
C ASP A 22 40.69 16.42 -7.59
N GLN A 23 40.73 17.67 -7.10
CA GLN A 23 39.58 18.54 -6.84
C GLN A 23 38.52 17.94 -5.90
N GLN A 24 38.89 16.99 -5.04
CA GLN A 24 37.97 16.32 -4.12
C GLN A 24 38.03 16.86 -2.68
N SER A 25 39.12 17.53 -2.32
CA SER A 25 39.32 18.05 -0.98
C SER A 25 39.99 19.42 -0.96
N VAL A 26 39.59 20.24 0.03
CA VAL A 26 40.23 21.52 0.36
C VAL A 26 41.27 21.25 1.42
N ILE A 27 42.51 21.64 1.17
CA ILE A 27 43.64 21.43 2.07
C ILE A 27 44.22 22.76 2.52
N TRP A 28 44.57 22.84 3.79
CA TRP A 28 45.32 23.97 4.34
C TRP A 28 46.65 23.48 4.91
N THR A 29 47.74 24.08 4.46
CA THR A 29 49.12 23.75 4.85
C THR A 29 49.77 24.94 5.58
N PRO A 30 50.31 24.77 6.79
CA PRO A 30 51.00 25.85 7.50
C PRO A 30 52.34 26.19 6.82
N ALA A 31 52.74 27.47 6.85
CA ALA A 31 54.10 27.89 6.46
C ALA A 31 55.09 27.56 7.60
N PRO A 32 56.31 27.03 7.35
CA PRO A 32 57.02 26.84 6.08
C PRO A 32 56.90 25.40 5.50
N GLY A 33 55.73 25.04 4.97
CA GLY A 33 55.62 24.33 3.68
C GLY A 33 56.24 22.94 3.47
N ASN A 34 56.53 22.13 4.50
CA ASN A 34 57.14 20.80 4.31
C ASN A 34 56.48 19.65 5.10
N GLY A 35 55.22 19.82 5.53
CA GLY A 35 54.48 18.82 6.32
C GLY A 35 53.12 18.44 5.73
N PRO A 36 52.49 17.35 6.21
CA PRO A 36 51.15 16.95 5.78
C PRO A 36 50.12 18.05 6.09
N PRO A 37 49.05 18.17 5.27
CA PRO A 37 48.03 19.19 5.46
C PRO A 37 47.41 19.07 6.86
N THR A 38 47.39 20.17 7.61
CA THR A 38 46.86 20.18 8.98
C THR A 38 45.33 20.17 8.99
N VAL A 39 44.70 20.60 7.89
CA VAL A 39 43.26 20.53 7.68
C VAL A 39 43.02 20.00 6.28
N SER A 40 42.20 18.95 6.16
CA SER A 40 41.74 18.36 4.90
C SER A 40 40.23 18.20 4.98
N LEU A 41 39.49 18.99 4.21
CA LEU A 41 38.02 19.01 4.19
C LEU A 41 37.55 18.35 2.88
N SER A 42 36.74 17.29 2.98
CA SER A 42 36.15 16.64 1.81
C SER A 42 35.01 17.50 1.25
N LEU A 43 34.98 17.74 -0.06
CA LEU A 43 33.93 18.53 -0.71
C LEU A 43 32.52 17.94 -0.51
N ALA A 44 32.40 16.62 -0.38
CA ALA A 44 31.13 15.94 -0.10
C ALA A 44 30.53 16.30 1.27
N ASN A 45 31.39 16.67 2.24
CA ASN A 45 30.96 17.00 3.60
C ASN A 45 30.70 18.51 3.78
N ILE A 46 30.94 19.34 2.76
CA ILE A 46 30.79 20.79 2.85
C ILE A 46 29.32 21.20 2.57
N THR A 47 28.68 21.81 3.57
CA THR A 47 27.26 22.18 3.52
C THR A 47 27.02 23.62 3.08
N ASN A 48 27.85 24.56 3.53
CA ASN A 48 27.66 25.98 3.22
C ASN A 48 29.01 26.73 3.20
N LEU A 49 29.07 27.81 2.43
CA LEU A 49 30.22 28.70 2.28
C LEU A 49 29.77 30.14 2.56
N GLN A 50 30.50 30.84 3.41
CA GLN A 50 30.27 32.25 3.70
C GLN A 50 31.56 33.04 3.51
N GLN A 51 31.46 34.22 2.90
CA GLN A 51 32.57 35.16 2.74
C GLN A 51 32.15 36.51 3.30
N THR A 52 33.10 37.24 3.88
CA THR A 52 32.89 38.61 4.34
C THR A 52 32.49 39.55 3.19
N PRO A 53 31.52 40.47 3.38
CA PRO A 53 31.08 41.42 2.35
C PRO A 53 32.20 42.37 1.92
N ASP A 54 32.06 42.98 0.74
CA ASP A 54 33.08 43.85 0.11
C ASP A 54 33.41 45.12 0.92
N THR A 55 32.55 45.50 1.88
CA THR A 55 32.74 46.67 2.75
C THR A 55 33.64 46.40 3.96
N ALA A 56 34.01 45.14 4.23
CA ALA A 56 34.80 44.77 5.40
C ALA A 56 36.31 44.76 5.10
N ALA A 57 37.09 45.46 5.92
CA ALA A 57 38.56 45.53 5.79
C ALA A 57 39.27 44.18 6.00
N LYS A 58 38.61 43.18 6.59
CA LYS A 58 39.15 41.83 6.81
C LYS A 58 38.49 40.84 5.86
N VAL A 59 39.27 40.19 5.01
CA VAL A 59 38.81 39.12 4.12
C VAL A 59 38.83 37.79 4.85
N MET A 60 37.66 37.17 5.05
CA MET A 60 37.53 35.85 5.67
C MET A 60 36.61 34.94 4.85
N LEU A 61 36.98 33.67 4.75
CA LEU A 61 36.18 32.59 4.16
C LEU A 61 35.84 31.58 5.26
N LYS A 62 34.55 31.36 5.49
CA LYS A 62 34.02 30.41 6.47
C LYS A 62 33.38 29.22 5.74
N ILE A 63 33.88 28.03 6.02
CA ILE A 63 33.47 26.75 5.41
C ILE A 63 32.77 25.92 6.49
N PHE A 64 31.56 25.42 6.21
CA PHE A 64 30.82 24.55 7.12
C PHE A 64 30.94 23.09 6.70
N GLU A 65 31.54 22.26 7.53
CA GLU A 65 31.67 20.81 7.32
C GLU A 65 30.66 20.06 8.21
N LYS A 66 29.95 19.09 7.62
CA LYS A 66 29.17 18.09 8.36
C LYS A 66 29.80 16.72 8.11
N PRO A 67 30.64 16.21 9.02
CA PRO A 67 31.15 14.86 8.92
C PRO A 67 30.00 13.84 9.10
N PRO A 68 30.09 12.64 8.51
CA PRO A 68 28.99 11.65 8.52
C PRO A 68 28.57 11.18 9.93
N ASP A 69 29.41 11.39 10.94
CA ASP A 69 29.21 10.96 12.33
C ASP A 69 28.66 12.07 13.26
N ALA A 70 28.48 13.31 12.78
CA ALA A 70 28.05 14.43 13.62
C ALA A 70 26.72 15.06 13.15
N THR A 71 25.84 15.32 14.11
CA THR A 71 24.57 16.05 13.91
C THR A 71 24.79 17.55 13.66
N ASP A 72 25.87 18.13 14.21
CA ASP A 72 26.17 19.56 14.15
C ASP A 72 27.20 19.92 13.08
N GLN A 73 27.02 21.09 12.43
CA GLN A 73 27.95 21.62 11.43
C GLN A 73 29.16 22.28 12.10
N VAL A 74 30.39 21.89 11.73
CA VAL A 74 31.64 22.46 12.24
C VAL A 74 32.10 23.61 11.34
N PRO A 75 32.21 24.86 11.85
CA PRO A 75 32.68 26.00 11.06
C PRO A 75 34.20 26.15 11.08
N TYR A 76 34.82 26.18 9.90
CA TYR A 76 36.23 26.53 9.70
C TYR A 76 36.36 27.94 9.14
N LEU A 77 37.10 28.82 9.84
CA LEU A 77 37.27 30.22 9.45
C LEU A 77 38.72 30.48 9.02
N PHE A 78 38.91 30.86 7.76
CA PHE A 78 40.18 31.20 7.14
C PHE A 78 40.25 32.71 6.91
N HIS A 79 41.31 33.36 7.39
CA HIS A 79 41.52 34.79 7.21
C HIS A 79 42.68 35.05 6.24
N PHE A 80 42.39 35.67 5.09
CA PHE A 80 43.39 35.91 4.04
C PHE A 80 44.30 37.09 4.40
N THR A 81 45.61 36.90 4.25
CA THR A 81 46.65 37.85 4.68
C THR A 81 47.51 38.39 3.52
N SER A 82 47.20 38.01 2.27
CA SER A 82 47.87 38.48 1.04
C SER A 82 47.49 39.91 0.65
N GLU A 83 48.35 40.64 -0.07
CA GLU A 83 48.00 41.95 -0.68
C GLU A 83 46.89 41.80 -1.74
N GLU A 84 46.80 40.62 -2.36
CA GLU A 84 45.74 40.19 -3.28
C GLU A 84 44.67 39.33 -2.59
N ALA A 85 44.49 39.46 -1.27
CA ALA A 85 43.60 38.60 -0.48
C ALA A 85 42.16 38.52 -1.02
N ARG A 86 41.64 39.58 -1.66
CA ARG A 86 40.27 39.59 -2.19
C ARG A 86 40.14 38.80 -3.49
N SER A 87 41.08 38.93 -4.42
CA SER A 87 41.06 38.18 -5.68
C SER A 87 41.31 36.69 -5.44
N GLU A 88 42.25 36.34 -4.55
CA GLU A 88 42.51 34.95 -4.13
C GLU A 88 41.27 34.31 -3.47
N ALA A 89 40.63 35.01 -2.52
CA ALA A 89 39.45 34.50 -1.83
C ALA A 89 38.24 34.34 -2.77
N ASN A 90 38.04 35.26 -3.72
CA ASN A 90 36.99 35.14 -4.74
C ASN A 90 37.26 33.98 -5.69
N ALA A 91 38.50 33.82 -6.18
CA ALA A 91 38.86 32.72 -7.07
C ALA A 91 38.66 31.34 -6.42
N ILE A 92 39.05 31.18 -5.14
CA ILE A 92 38.84 29.94 -4.39
C ILE A 92 37.34 29.70 -4.15
N LYS A 93 36.59 30.74 -3.75
CA LYS A 93 35.14 30.64 -3.52
C LYS A 93 34.39 30.26 -4.80
N ASP A 94 34.65 30.93 -5.92
CA ASP A 94 33.96 30.69 -7.19
C ASP A 94 34.21 29.27 -7.70
N LEU A 95 35.43 28.76 -7.52
CA LEU A 95 35.78 27.38 -7.84
C LEU A 95 35.04 26.40 -6.92
N LEU A 96 35.07 26.62 -5.60
CA LEU A 96 34.36 25.75 -4.64
C LEU A 96 32.84 25.77 -4.84
N SER A 97 32.24 26.92 -5.12
CA SER A 97 30.80 27.00 -5.39
C SER A 97 30.41 26.26 -6.66
N ARG A 98 31.28 26.26 -7.68
CA ARG A 98 31.06 25.53 -8.92
C ARG A 98 31.13 24.02 -8.68
N LEU A 99 32.16 23.54 -7.96
CA LEU A 99 32.30 22.12 -7.62
C LEU A 99 31.17 21.63 -6.71
N LEU A 100 30.74 22.45 -5.74
CA LEU A 100 29.59 22.12 -4.89
C LEU A 100 28.27 22.10 -5.67
N ALA A 101 28.10 23.00 -6.65
CA ALA A 101 26.94 22.98 -7.53
C ALA A 101 26.91 21.72 -8.41
N ASP A 102 28.08 21.30 -8.92
CA ASP A 102 28.23 20.08 -9.72
C ASP A 102 27.90 18.83 -8.89
N ILE A 103 28.49 18.71 -7.68
CA ILE A 103 28.20 17.61 -6.74
C ILE A 103 26.71 17.58 -6.35
N ARG A 104 26.09 18.73 -6.11
CA ARG A 104 24.65 18.82 -5.81
C ARG A 104 23.75 18.52 -7.01
N SER A 105 24.26 18.67 -8.23
CA SER A 105 23.52 18.30 -9.45
C SER A 105 23.60 16.80 -9.74
N GLY A 106 24.66 16.13 -9.25
CA GLY A 106 24.85 14.68 -9.35
C GLY A 106 24.16 13.85 -8.24
N ASP A 107 23.69 14.49 -7.16
CA ASP A 107 23.07 13.82 -6.01
C ASP A 107 21.56 14.18 -5.89
N PRO A 108 20.63 13.25 -6.18
CA PRO A 108 19.19 13.51 -6.19
C PRO A 108 18.54 13.66 -4.80
N ASN A 109 19.30 13.57 -3.70
CA ASN A 109 18.77 13.58 -2.32
C ASN A 109 18.97 14.89 -1.54
N LEU A 110 19.31 16.02 -2.18
CA LEU A 110 19.46 17.32 -1.50
C LEU A 110 18.62 18.43 -2.18
N PRO A 111 17.81 19.21 -1.42
CA PRO A 111 16.92 20.22 -1.99
C PRO A 111 17.67 21.44 -2.57
N LYS A 112 17.19 21.90 -3.73
CA LYS A 112 17.71 23.03 -4.53
C LYS A 112 17.46 24.38 -3.83
N PRO A 113 18.44 25.30 -3.76
CA PRO A 113 18.21 26.63 -3.18
C PRO A 113 17.35 27.50 -4.11
N ALA A 114 16.35 28.16 -3.52
CA ALA A 114 15.48 29.12 -4.18
C ALA A 114 16.29 30.30 -4.74
N GLY A 115 16.23 30.49 -6.06
CA GLY A 115 16.77 31.65 -6.75
C GLY A 115 15.87 32.87 -6.52
N THR A 116 16.51 34.00 -6.24
CA THR A 116 15.96 35.35 -6.14
C THR A 116 15.25 35.79 -7.43
N PRO A 117 14.01 36.31 -7.37
CA PRO A 117 13.42 37.05 -8.48
C PRO A 117 13.94 38.49 -8.48
N ASN A 118 14.52 38.94 -9.59
CA ASN A 118 14.78 40.36 -9.85
C ASN A 118 13.76 40.91 -10.88
N PRO A 119 13.46 42.23 -10.86
CA PRO A 119 12.20 42.81 -11.32
C PRO A 119 12.29 43.62 -12.62
N HIS A 120 11.27 43.50 -13.48
CA HIS A 120 10.67 44.49 -14.40
C HIS A 120 9.67 43.71 -15.29
N ALA A 121 8.44 44.13 -15.60
CA ALA A 121 7.93 45.49 -15.76
C ALA A 121 6.39 45.54 -15.60
N ASN A 122 5.92 46.67 -15.05
CA ASN A 122 4.74 47.47 -15.45
C ASN A 122 3.33 46.82 -15.45
N GLY A 123 2.28 47.35 -14.82
CA GLY A 123 2.08 48.61 -14.10
C GLY A 123 0.59 48.75 -13.72
N GLY A 124 0.29 49.50 -12.66
CA GLY A 124 -1.09 49.73 -12.19
C GLY A 124 -1.12 50.41 -10.82
N ASN A 125 -0.92 51.71 -10.82
CA ASN A 125 -0.67 52.60 -9.69
C ASN A 125 -1.96 53.09 -9.01
N SER A 126 -2.07 53.00 -7.67
CA SER A 126 -2.49 54.12 -6.78
C SER A 126 -2.52 53.72 -5.29
N THR A 127 -1.73 54.45 -4.51
CA THR A 127 -1.57 54.47 -3.03
C THR A 127 -2.45 55.59 -2.41
N PRO A 128 -2.40 55.99 -1.11
CA PRO A 128 -1.75 55.44 0.11
C PRO A 128 -2.54 55.48 1.47
N ASN A 129 -2.26 54.51 2.37
CA ASN A 129 -1.91 54.63 3.83
C ASN A 129 -2.94 55.15 4.89
N PRO A 130 -2.74 55.06 6.24
CA PRO A 130 -1.94 54.17 7.13
C PRO A 130 -2.74 53.51 8.30
N GLY A 131 -2.16 52.50 8.99
CA GLY A 131 -2.37 52.34 10.45
C GLY A 131 -2.43 50.93 11.07
N ALA A 132 -1.25 50.35 11.34
CA ALA A 132 -0.86 49.50 12.50
C ALA A 132 -1.75 48.34 13.03
N GLY A 133 -1.15 47.13 13.09
CA GLY A 133 -1.15 46.33 14.33
C GLY A 133 -1.55 44.84 14.27
N GLY A 134 -0.58 43.97 13.93
CA GLY A 134 -0.36 42.66 14.59
C GLY A 134 -1.22 41.45 14.23
N SER A 135 -0.66 40.50 13.47
CA SER A 135 -1.01 39.07 13.61
C SER A 135 0.18 38.18 13.25
N GLY A 136 0.48 37.25 14.16
CA GLY A 136 1.63 36.35 14.12
C GLY A 136 1.51 35.24 13.08
N SER A 137 2.66 34.90 12.51
CA SER A 137 2.85 33.88 11.46
C SER A 137 2.56 32.46 11.93
N GLY A 138 1.62 31.80 11.26
CA GLY A 138 1.43 30.34 11.27
C GLY A 138 2.21 29.66 10.13
N SER A 139 3.53 29.60 10.22
CA SER A 139 4.37 29.02 9.14
C SER A 139 5.53 28.14 9.61
N MET A 140 5.39 27.43 10.73
CA MET A 140 6.41 26.48 11.23
C MET A 140 5.98 25.01 11.25
N ALA A 141 4.82 24.65 10.67
CA ALA A 141 4.28 23.28 10.79
C ALA A 141 4.53 22.33 9.60
N PHE A 142 5.27 22.73 8.55
CA PHE A 142 5.40 21.90 7.33
C PHE A 142 6.83 21.43 6.99
N ALA A 143 7.84 21.74 7.80
CA ALA A 143 9.24 21.44 7.46
C ALA A 143 9.83 20.19 8.13
N SER A 144 9.12 19.50 9.03
CA SER A 144 9.63 18.35 9.79
C SER A 144 9.19 16.97 9.27
N SER A 145 8.36 16.86 8.22
CA SER A 145 7.77 15.58 7.79
C SER A 145 8.48 14.90 6.61
N VAL A 146 9.62 15.40 6.13
CA VAL A 146 10.28 14.89 4.91
C VAL A 146 11.45 13.93 5.14
N ASN A 147 11.90 13.70 6.38
CA ASN A 147 13.05 12.82 6.62
C ASN A 147 12.93 11.85 7.82
N SER A 148 11.73 11.58 8.32
CA SER A 148 11.48 10.63 9.41
C SER A 148 10.38 9.61 9.12
N LYS A 149 9.98 9.42 7.86
CA LYS A 149 9.10 8.30 7.55
C LYS A 149 9.95 7.02 7.43
N PRO A 150 9.70 5.99 8.25
CA PRO A 150 10.41 4.72 8.12
C PRO A 150 10.24 4.18 6.70
N SER A 151 11.15 3.31 6.26
CA SER A 151 11.06 2.59 4.97
C SER A 151 9.70 1.93 4.73
N THR A 152 8.90 1.79 5.79
CA THR A 152 7.50 1.37 5.77
C THR A 152 6.56 2.30 4.99
N ALA A 153 6.83 3.60 4.90
CA ALA A 153 5.94 4.54 4.22
C ALA A 153 6.00 4.45 2.69
N ARG A 154 7.08 3.88 2.12
CA ARG A 154 7.26 3.82 0.65
C ARG A 154 6.26 2.91 -0.05
N TRP A 155 5.82 1.84 0.61
CA TRP A 155 4.81 0.92 0.06
C TRP A 155 3.37 1.36 0.34
N PHE A 156 3.17 2.43 1.11
CA PHE A 156 1.86 3.08 1.26
C PHE A 156 1.69 4.30 0.35
N ASP A 157 2.75 4.72 -0.35
CA ASP A 157 2.69 5.81 -1.32
C ASP A 157 2.29 5.29 -2.72
N ASP A 158 1.04 5.59 -3.10
CA ASP A 158 0.46 5.18 -4.36
C ASP A 158 1.17 5.77 -5.58
N THR A 159 1.81 6.92 -5.44
CA THR A 159 2.55 7.54 -6.55
C THR A 159 3.84 6.79 -6.84
N HIS A 160 4.55 6.38 -5.79
CA HIS A 160 5.76 5.57 -5.88
C HIS A 160 5.46 4.16 -6.43
N LEU A 161 4.38 3.51 -5.95
CA LEU A 161 3.96 2.20 -6.45
C LEU A 161 3.62 2.21 -7.96
N LYS A 162 3.01 3.29 -8.46
CA LYS A 162 2.71 3.46 -9.89
C LYS A 162 3.97 3.72 -10.73
N GLY A 163 5.03 4.27 -10.13
CA GLY A 163 6.32 4.51 -10.79
C GLY A 163 7.24 3.28 -10.83
N ASP A 164 7.01 2.30 -9.96
CA ASP A 164 7.86 1.11 -9.83
C ASP A 164 7.55 0.04 -10.90
N ILE A 165 8.28 0.11 -12.01
CA ILE A 165 8.11 -0.79 -13.16
C ILE A 165 8.53 -2.23 -12.83
N GLU A 166 9.53 -2.42 -11.97
CA GLU A 166 10.01 -3.77 -11.62
C GLU A 166 8.97 -4.52 -10.79
N LEU A 167 8.35 -3.84 -9.83
CA LEU A 167 7.24 -4.38 -9.05
C LEU A 167 6.05 -4.75 -9.94
N GLN A 168 5.70 -3.87 -10.89
CA GLN A 168 4.62 -4.10 -11.86
C GLN A 168 4.90 -5.34 -12.73
N GLN A 169 6.11 -5.46 -13.26
CA GLN A 169 6.50 -6.63 -14.06
C GLN A 169 6.51 -7.92 -13.23
N SER A 170 6.94 -7.84 -11.97
CA SER A 170 6.93 -8.97 -11.05
C SER A 170 5.49 -9.46 -10.78
N LEU A 171 4.56 -8.54 -10.51
CA LEU A 171 3.15 -8.85 -10.35
C LEU A 171 2.55 -9.47 -11.63
N MET A 172 2.89 -8.94 -12.81
CA MET A 172 2.43 -9.49 -14.08
C MET A 172 2.99 -10.89 -14.37
N LYS A 173 4.17 -11.25 -13.85
CA LYS A 173 4.70 -12.61 -13.96
C LYS A 173 3.96 -13.58 -13.04
N LYS A 174 3.56 -13.13 -11.85
CA LYS A 174 2.78 -13.90 -10.89
C LYS A 174 1.35 -14.14 -11.39
N ASP A 175 0.68 -13.11 -11.86
CA ASP A 175 -0.73 -13.16 -12.28
C ASP A 175 -0.87 -13.20 -13.81
N ARG A 176 -1.05 -14.42 -14.36
CA ARG A 176 -1.20 -14.65 -15.80
C ARG A 176 -2.45 -13.96 -16.40
N THR A 177 -3.55 -13.98 -15.67
CA THR A 177 -4.82 -13.36 -16.11
C THR A 177 -4.67 -11.86 -16.20
N LEU A 178 -4.05 -11.23 -15.20
CA LEU A 178 -3.75 -9.80 -15.20
C LEU A 178 -2.86 -9.44 -16.40
N HIS A 179 -1.83 -10.23 -16.67
CA HIS A 179 -0.98 -10.04 -17.85
C HIS A 179 -1.78 -10.09 -19.17
N GLN A 180 -2.70 -11.04 -19.32
CA GLN A 180 -3.55 -11.13 -20.51
C GLN A 180 -4.48 -9.92 -20.64
N THR A 181 -5.11 -9.49 -19.55
CA THR A 181 -5.99 -8.29 -19.56
C THR A 181 -5.22 -7.03 -19.92
N TYR A 182 -3.98 -6.87 -19.41
CA TYR A 182 -3.13 -5.74 -19.74
C TYR A 182 -2.75 -5.74 -21.22
N MET A 183 -2.38 -6.91 -21.78
CA MET A 183 -2.01 -6.99 -23.20
C MET A 183 -3.22 -6.75 -24.13
N ASP A 184 -4.40 -7.27 -23.81
CA ASP A 184 -5.61 -7.02 -24.61
C ASP A 184 -6.09 -5.56 -24.49
N ALA A 185 -6.06 -4.98 -23.29
CA ALA A 185 -6.40 -3.58 -23.08
C ALA A 185 -5.39 -2.66 -23.79
N ARG A 186 -4.09 -3.01 -23.81
CA ARG A 186 -3.07 -2.30 -24.58
C ARG A 186 -3.28 -2.43 -26.09
N ALA A 187 -3.66 -3.60 -26.58
CA ALA A 187 -3.95 -3.83 -28.00
C ALA A 187 -5.20 -3.07 -28.49
N THR A 188 -6.15 -2.82 -27.59
CA THR A 188 -7.44 -2.18 -27.90
C THR A 188 -7.53 -0.72 -27.46
N LYS A 189 -6.39 -0.15 -27.04
CA LYS A 189 -6.30 1.23 -26.63
C LYS A 189 -6.51 2.18 -27.83
N PRO A 190 -7.05 3.40 -27.61
CA PRO A 190 -7.11 4.45 -28.62
C PRO A 190 -5.72 5.05 -28.91
N GLU A 191 -5.41 5.34 -30.18
CA GLU A 191 -4.10 5.82 -30.64
C GLU A 191 -3.67 7.17 -30.03
N SER A 192 -4.62 7.95 -29.49
CA SER A 192 -4.38 9.25 -28.85
C SER A 192 -3.79 9.16 -27.44
N ILE A 193 -3.96 8.04 -26.73
CA ILE A 193 -3.41 7.85 -25.38
C ILE A 193 -1.97 7.33 -25.52
N SER A 194 -1.00 7.91 -24.84
CA SER A 194 0.37 7.39 -24.85
C SER A 194 0.48 6.06 -24.07
N ASP A 195 1.47 5.21 -24.38
CA ASP A 195 1.69 3.96 -23.62
C ASP A 195 1.91 4.24 -22.12
N ALA A 196 2.58 5.35 -21.80
CA ALA A 196 2.81 5.78 -20.42
C ALA A 196 1.52 6.20 -19.71
N ALA A 197 0.64 6.96 -20.39
CA ALA A 197 -0.64 7.38 -19.82
C ALA A 197 -1.57 6.17 -19.59
N PHE A 198 -1.61 5.24 -20.55
CA PHE A 198 -2.34 3.98 -20.39
C PHE A 198 -1.83 3.18 -19.18
N ASN A 199 -0.51 3.04 -19.02
CA ASN A 199 0.08 2.33 -17.88
C ASN A 199 -0.27 2.99 -16.55
N ALA A 200 -0.17 4.32 -16.48
CA ALA A 200 -0.54 5.05 -15.27
C ALA A 200 -2.02 4.86 -14.91
N GLN A 201 -2.92 4.90 -15.90
CA GLN A 201 -4.34 4.65 -15.71
C GLN A 201 -4.62 3.20 -15.29
N PHE A 202 -4.00 2.23 -15.95
CA PHE A 202 -4.16 0.80 -15.64
C PHE A 202 -3.72 0.45 -14.21
N TRP A 203 -2.60 1.02 -13.76
CA TRP A 203 -2.12 0.82 -12.39
C TRP A 203 -2.84 1.70 -11.37
N SER A 204 -3.48 2.79 -11.79
CA SER A 204 -4.30 3.63 -10.89
C SER A 204 -5.52 2.90 -10.34
N THR A 205 -6.12 1.99 -11.11
CA THR A 205 -7.25 1.17 -10.65
C THR A 205 -6.79 0.00 -9.77
N ARG A 206 -5.50 -0.35 -9.81
CA ARG A 206 -4.90 -1.54 -9.18
C ARG A 206 -3.82 -1.24 -8.16
N THR A 207 -3.83 -0.05 -7.56
CA THR A 207 -2.84 0.32 -6.53
C THR A 207 -2.91 -0.62 -5.34
N ASN A 208 -4.09 -1.15 -5.02
CA ASN A 208 -4.29 -2.17 -3.99
C ASN A 208 -3.53 -3.48 -4.28
N LEU A 209 -3.52 -3.95 -5.54
CA LEU A 209 -2.79 -5.15 -5.93
C LEU A 209 -1.28 -4.92 -5.88
N LEU A 210 -0.81 -3.76 -6.37
CA LEU A 210 0.59 -3.38 -6.28
C LEU A 210 1.04 -3.24 -4.82
N ARG A 211 0.20 -2.66 -3.96
CA ARG A 211 0.46 -2.55 -2.52
C ARG A 211 0.51 -3.92 -1.85
N ALA A 212 -0.46 -4.79 -2.12
CA ALA A 212 -0.47 -6.14 -1.57
C ALA A 212 0.78 -6.94 -1.99
N HIS A 213 1.15 -6.85 -3.26
CA HIS A 213 2.34 -7.49 -3.79
C HIS A 213 3.64 -6.89 -3.21
N ALA A 214 3.71 -5.56 -3.06
CA ALA A 214 4.82 -4.90 -2.38
C ALA A 214 4.95 -5.38 -0.93
N ILE A 215 3.85 -5.54 -0.21
CA ILE A 215 3.84 -6.07 1.15
C ILE A 215 4.33 -7.52 1.17
N GLU A 216 3.84 -8.35 0.25
CA GLU A 216 4.20 -9.77 0.16
C GLU A 216 5.69 -9.97 -0.17
N VAL A 217 6.23 -9.23 -1.15
CA VAL A 217 7.65 -9.30 -1.52
C VAL A 217 8.53 -8.83 -0.37
N ASN A 218 8.09 -7.83 0.39
CA ASN A 218 8.82 -7.30 1.54
C ASN A 218 8.54 -8.07 2.84
N GLN A 219 7.67 -9.07 2.83
CA GLN A 219 7.37 -9.87 4.00
C GLN A 219 8.53 -10.82 4.31
N GLN A 220 9.38 -10.41 5.26
CA GLN A 220 10.48 -11.24 5.73
C GLN A 220 10.04 -12.16 6.87
N LYS A 221 10.66 -13.34 6.96
CA LYS A 221 10.52 -14.19 8.15
C LYS A 221 11.08 -13.44 9.37
N GLY A 222 10.37 -13.50 10.48
CA GLY A 222 10.84 -12.90 11.74
C GLY A 222 12.20 -13.45 12.15
N ALA A 223 13.02 -12.60 12.79
CA ALA A 223 14.32 -13.01 13.30
C ALA A 223 14.13 -14.09 14.39
N TYR A 224 14.74 -15.26 14.21
CA TYR A 224 14.71 -16.38 15.17
C TYR A 224 16.13 -16.83 15.52
N ASN A 225 16.31 -17.51 16.65
CA ASN A 225 17.64 -17.91 17.11
C ASN A 225 18.21 -19.03 16.23
N ILE A 226 19.29 -18.75 15.50
CA ILE A 226 19.86 -19.67 14.50
C ILE A 226 20.87 -20.62 15.13
N LEU A 227 21.65 -20.16 16.11
CA LEU A 227 22.75 -20.93 16.69
C LEU A 227 22.30 -22.29 17.27
N PRO A 228 21.11 -22.41 17.90
CA PRO A 228 20.56 -23.72 18.30
C PRO A 228 19.97 -24.54 17.15
N ALA A 229 19.56 -23.90 16.06
CA ALA A 229 18.95 -24.55 14.90
C ALA A 229 19.99 -25.25 14.02
N ILE A 230 21.21 -24.71 13.94
CA ILE A 230 22.33 -25.34 13.23
C ILE A 230 22.90 -26.45 14.10
N LYS A 231 22.50 -27.70 13.80
CA LYS A 231 23.08 -28.88 14.42
C LYS A 231 24.15 -29.45 13.47
N PRO A 232 25.38 -29.68 13.95
CA PRO A 232 26.36 -30.39 13.15
C PRO A 232 25.87 -31.80 12.80
N ARG A 233 25.95 -32.18 11.53
CA ARG A 233 25.69 -33.54 11.06
C ARG A 233 27.01 -34.25 10.89
N LEU A 234 27.16 -35.42 11.52
CA LEU A 234 28.32 -36.27 11.37
C LEU A 234 28.03 -37.25 10.23
N GLU A 235 28.68 -37.06 9.08
CA GLU A 235 28.64 -38.00 7.96
C GLU A 235 30.07 -38.48 7.70
N ASN A 236 30.33 -39.78 7.86
CA ASN A 236 31.64 -40.42 7.66
C ASN A 236 32.79 -39.79 8.50
N ASP A 237 32.55 -39.57 9.79
CA ASP A 237 33.54 -39.02 10.74
C ASP A 237 34.05 -37.60 10.40
N VAL A 238 33.46 -36.96 9.38
CA VAL A 238 33.69 -35.55 9.01
C VAL A 238 32.42 -34.77 9.32
N LEU A 239 32.57 -33.71 10.12
CA LEU A 239 31.50 -32.81 10.52
C LEU A 239 31.07 -31.96 9.31
N LYS A 240 29.93 -32.28 8.69
CA LYS A 240 29.34 -31.44 7.64
C LYS A 240 28.30 -30.50 8.25
N LEU A 241 28.38 -29.25 7.83
CA LEU A 241 27.47 -28.19 8.26
C LEU A 241 26.70 -27.70 7.04
N ASP A 242 25.39 -27.97 7.02
CA ASP A 242 24.49 -27.46 5.99
C ASP A 242 24.19 -25.98 6.29
N ILE A 243 25.05 -25.07 5.83
CA ILE A 243 24.92 -23.62 6.07
C ILE A 243 24.40 -22.95 4.79
N THR A 244 23.26 -22.27 4.88
CA THR A 244 22.75 -21.42 3.78
C THR A 244 23.25 -19.97 3.91
N VAL A 245 23.30 -19.23 2.80
CA VAL A 245 23.71 -17.82 2.78
C VAL A 245 22.80 -16.96 3.66
N GLU A 246 21.49 -17.24 3.69
CA GLU A 246 20.53 -16.57 4.57
C GLU A 246 20.87 -16.78 6.05
N MET A 247 21.28 -18.00 6.43
CA MET A 247 21.70 -18.29 7.81
C MET A 247 22.96 -17.48 8.18
N VAL A 248 23.93 -17.37 7.27
CA VAL A 248 25.14 -16.56 7.49
C VAL A 248 24.79 -15.09 7.71
N GLN A 249 23.95 -14.53 6.85
CA GLN A 249 23.48 -13.14 6.97
C GLN A 249 22.73 -12.90 8.27
N LEU A 250 21.92 -13.87 8.71
CA LEU A 250 21.21 -13.77 9.97
C LEU A 250 22.16 -13.96 11.18
N ILE A 251 23.23 -14.76 11.09
CA ILE A 251 24.27 -14.86 12.13
C ILE A 251 25.02 -13.55 12.28
N MET A 252 25.47 -12.94 11.18
CA MET A 252 26.07 -11.59 11.18
C MET A 252 25.06 -10.55 11.69
N ALA A 253 23.81 -10.74 11.24
CA ALA A 253 22.53 -10.19 11.68
C ALA A 253 22.28 -10.20 13.20
N GLN A 254 22.82 -11.20 13.91
CA GLN A 254 22.62 -11.46 15.34
C GLN A 254 23.86 -11.20 16.19
N HIS A 255 25.05 -11.33 15.60
CA HIS A 255 26.32 -11.21 16.30
C HIS A 255 27.30 -10.32 15.51
N PRO A 256 27.33 -9.00 15.77
CA PRO A 256 28.22 -8.06 15.09
C PRO A 256 29.71 -8.36 15.31
N LEU A 257 30.07 -9.01 16.43
CA LEU A 257 31.43 -9.50 16.63
C LEU A 257 31.83 -10.53 15.57
N VAL A 258 30.92 -11.45 15.22
CA VAL A 258 31.17 -12.44 14.16
C VAL A 258 31.31 -11.75 12.82
N LYS A 259 30.54 -10.69 12.56
CA LYS A 259 30.69 -9.85 11.36
C LYS A 259 32.06 -9.20 11.29
N ARG A 260 32.53 -8.55 12.37
CA ARG A 260 33.88 -7.95 12.41
C ARG A 260 34.98 -8.99 12.18
N LEU A 261 34.88 -10.13 12.85
CA LEU A 261 35.84 -11.23 12.68
C LEU A 261 35.81 -11.81 11.27
N TYR A 262 34.65 -11.86 10.63
CA TYR A 262 34.51 -12.27 9.24
C TYR A 262 35.18 -11.25 8.31
N ASP A 263 34.89 -9.95 8.47
CA ASP A 263 35.45 -8.87 7.64
C ASP A 263 36.98 -8.77 7.76
N GLU A 264 37.56 -9.09 8.93
CA GLU A 264 39.01 -9.03 9.18
C GLU A 264 39.78 -10.26 8.68
N ASN A 265 39.13 -11.44 8.69
CA ASN A 265 39.78 -12.73 8.44
C ASN A 265 39.38 -13.40 7.12
N VAL A 266 38.28 -13.01 6.50
CA VAL A 266 37.88 -13.43 5.15
C VAL A 266 38.18 -12.26 4.22
N PRO A 267 39.07 -12.38 3.20
CA PRO A 267 39.45 -13.61 2.48
C PRO A 267 40.74 -14.32 2.94
N LYS A 268 41.41 -13.90 4.03
CA LYS A 268 42.70 -14.50 4.46
C LYS A 268 42.58 -16.00 4.77
N VAL A 269 41.42 -16.44 5.27
CA VAL A 269 41.01 -17.83 5.44
C VAL A 269 39.77 -18.07 4.55
N PRO A 270 39.67 -19.22 3.83
CA PRO A 270 38.49 -19.49 3.03
C PRO A 270 37.24 -19.62 3.92
N GLU A 271 36.10 -19.17 3.41
CA GLU A 271 34.84 -19.09 4.17
C GLU A 271 34.44 -20.43 4.83
N ASN A 272 34.60 -21.54 4.13
CA ASN A 272 34.31 -22.88 4.66
C ASN A 272 35.20 -23.23 5.88
N GLU A 273 36.47 -22.85 5.84
CA GLU A 273 37.40 -23.07 6.93
C GLU A 273 37.12 -22.13 8.11
N PHE A 274 36.76 -20.87 7.84
CA PHE A 274 36.34 -19.91 8.87
C PHE A 274 35.12 -20.42 9.64
N TRP A 275 34.07 -20.85 8.94
CA TRP A 275 32.84 -21.33 9.58
C TRP A 275 33.07 -22.64 10.34
N SER A 276 33.76 -23.62 9.75
CA SER A 276 34.06 -24.88 10.47
C SER A 276 34.87 -24.66 11.75
N ARG A 277 35.85 -23.74 11.74
CA ARG A 277 36.58 -23.32 12.94
C ARG A 277 35.68 -22.58 13.93
N PHE A 278 34.80 -21.69 13.46
CA PHE A 278 33.85 -20.96 14.30
C PHE A 278 32.90 -21.88 15.06
N PHE A 279 32.27 -22.86 14.40
CA PHE A 279 31.31 -23.77 15.06
C PHE A 279 31.95 -24.73 16.07
N LEU A 280 33.25 -25.01 15.94
CA LEU A 280 34.03 -25.79 16.90
C LEU A 280 34.67 -24.94 18.01
N SER A 281 34.66 -23.61 17.84
CA SER A 281 35.31 -22.67 18.75
C SER A 281 34.59 -22.54 20.10
N LYS A 282 35.34 -22.04 21.08
CA LYS A 282 34.80 -21.60 22.37
C LYS A 282 33.76 -20.49 22.19
N LEU A 283 33.99 -19.58 21.25
CA LEU A 283 33.11 -18.43 20.99
C LEU A 283 31.69 -18.88 20.64
N PHE A 284 31.52 -19.85 19.73
CA PHE A 284 30.20 -20.38 19.38
C PHE A 284 29.43 -20.92 20.59
N ARG A 285 30.09 -21.70 21.46
CA ARG A 285 29.49 -22.24 22.68
C ARG A 285 29.12 -21.14 23.68
N THR A 286 29.96 -20.12 23.83
CA THR A 286 29.65 -18.97 24.68
C THR A 286 28.47 -18.15 24.13
N LEU A 287 28.39 -17.95 22.81
CA LEU A 287 27.28 -17.25 22.17
C LEU A 287 25.95 -18.03 22.27
N LYS A 288 26.02 -19.36 22.22
CA LYS A 288 24.88 -20.25 22.49
C LYS A 288 24.48 -20.28 23.97
N GLY A 289 25.37 -19.86 24.87
CA GLY A 289 25.16 -19.87 26.31
C GLY A 289 25.39 -21.24 26.97
N ASP A 290 26.07 -22.16 26.29
CA ASP A 290 26.41 -23.47 26.88
C ASP A 290 27.38 -23.28 28.06
N ARG A 291 27.17 -24.03 29.15
CA ARG A 291 28.04 -23.98 30.34
C ARG A 291 29.33 -24.75 30.09
N ILE A 292 30.40 -24.04 29.73
CA ILE A 292 31.74 -24.61 29.56
C ILE A 292 32.25 -25.06 30.93
N SER A 293 32.18 -26.35 31.21
CA SER A 293 32.61 -26.91 32.50
C SER A 293 34.04 -27.44 32.41
N ASP A 294 34.39 -28.12 31.31
CA ASP A 294 35.72 -28.66 31.04
C ASP A 294 36.05 -28.62 29.53
N GLU A 295 37.00 -27.78 29.12
CA GLU A 295 37.35 -27.56 27.70
C GLU A 295 37.86 -28.84 27.00
N LYS A 296 38.47 -29.77 27.75
CA LYS A 296 38.95 -31.07 27.24
C LYS A 296 37.87 -32.13 27.10
N LYS A 297 36.83 -32.12 27.95
CA LYS A 297 35.73 -33.11 27.88
C LYS A 297 34.71 -32.78 26.79
N GLU A 298 34.61 -31.49 26.43
CA GLU A 298 33.64 -30.99 25.47
C GLU A 298 34.16 -30.89 24.03
N GLY A 299 35.41 -31.32 23.77
CA GLY A 299 36.02 -31.33 22.44
C GLY A 299 36.31 -29.95 21.86
N ILE A 300 36.54 -28.94 22.71
CA ILE A 300 36.79 -27.56 22.27
C ILE A 300 38.21 -27.47 21.72
N ARG A 301 38.34 -27.15 20.42
CA ARG A 301 39.63 -26.85 19.82
C ARG A 301 39.94 -25.37 20.08
N ARG A 302 41.00 -25.10 20.82
CA ARG A 302 41.53 -23.74 20.96
C ARG A 302 41.97 -23.21 19.61
N ASP A 303 41.46 -22.05 19.23
CA ASP A 303 41.83 -21.36 18.01
C ASP A 303 42.25 -19.93 18.36
N ALA A 304 43.45 -19.54 17.94
CA ALA A 304 44.03 -18.23 18.22
C ALA A 304 43.18 -17.08 17.64
N LEU A 305 42.39 -17.33 16.59
CA LEU A 305 41.52 -16.34 15.97
C LEU A 305 40.28 -16.00 16.81
N PHE A 306 39.71 -17.00 17.51
CA PHE A 306 38.44 -16.85 18.22
C PHE A 306 38.61 -16.79 19.74
N ASP A 307 39.70 -17.33 20.30
CA ASP A 307 39.95 -17.34 21.75
C ASP A 307 40.39 -15.96 22.30
N ALA A 308 40.82 -15.04 21.44
CA ALA A 308 41.21 -13.68 21.83
C ALA A 308 40.01 -12.77 22.12
N HIS A 309 38.82 -13.12 21.61
CA HIS A 309 37.62 -12.28 21.70
C HIS A 309 36.60 -12.90 22.65
N ASP A 310 36.12 -12.10 23.60
CA ASP A 310 35.11 -12.52 24.57
C ASP A 310 33.70 -12.10 24.11
N ALA A 311 32.71 -12.98 24.31
CA ALA A 311 31.31 -12.74 23.99
C ALA A 311 30.69 -11.59 24.83
N SER A 312 31.37 -11.18 25.90
CA SER A 312 31.01 -10.03 26.73
C SER A 312 30.92 -8.71 25.94
N GLU A 313 31.72 -8.52 24.89
CA GLU A 313 31.66 -7.29 24.07
C GLU A 313 30.32 -7.15 23.33
N ASN A 314 29.72 -8.28 22.93
CA ASN A 314 28.42 -8.31 22.25
C ASN A 314 27.26 -8.05 23.23
N THR A 315 27.41 -8.46 24.49
CA THR A 315 26.35 -8.36 25.51
C THR A 315 26.41 -7.05 26.29
N ALA A 316 27.60 -6.48 26.50
CA ALA A 316 27.81 -5.27 27.30
C ALA A 316 27.08 -4.04 26.75
N THR A 317 26.99 -3.91 25.42
CA THR A 317 26.31 -2.78 24.78
C THR A 317 24.80 -2.79 25.06
N PHE A 318 24.18 -3.96 25.10
CA PHE A 318 22.74 -4.13 25.37
C PHE A 318 22.43 -4.11 26.87
N GLN A 319 23.30 -4.69 27.70
CA GLN A 319 23.15 -4.60 29.16
C GLN A 319 23.13 -3.16 29.68
N ARG A 320 23.89 -2.26 29.06
CA ARG A 320 23.86 -0.83 29.41
C ARG A 320 22.52 -0.17 29.04
N LYS A 321 21.90 -0.58 27.93
CA LYS A 321 20.61 -0.03 27.49
C LYS A 321 19.44 -0.56 28.32
N SER A 322 19.41 -1.85 28.61
CA SER A 322 18.38 -2.44 29.49
C SER A 322 18.45 -1.90 30.92
N MET A 323 19.65 -1.70 31.47
CA MET A 323 19.81 -1.05 32.78
C MET A 323 19.43 0.44 32.79
N ALA A 324 19.39 1.09 31.63
CA ALA A 324 18.94 2.47 31.49
C ALA A 324 17.41 2.59 31.34
N GLN A 325 16.70 1.48 31.09
CA GLN A 325 15.24 1.48 31.05
C GLN A 325 14.69 1.49 32.46
N SER A 326 13.89 2.51 32.78
CA SER A 326 13.18 2.58 34.06
C SER A 326 12.14 1.45 34.11
N VAL A 327 12.27 0.56 35.07
CA VAL A 327 11.25 -0.46 35.37
C VAL A 327 10.12 0.23 36.13
N PRO A 328 8.84 0.06 35.72
CA PRO A 328 7.69 0.59 36.45
C PRO A 328 7.77 0.25 37.94
N HIS A 329 7.43 1.22 38.80
CA HIS A 329 7.60 1.06 40.26
C HIS A 329 6.77 -0.10 40.82
N ILE A 330 5.65 -0.43 40.18
CA ILE A 330 4.78 -1.57 40.52
C ILE A 330 5.49 -2.93 40.41
N ILE A 331 6.55 -3.04 39.58
CA ILE A 331 7.33 -4.27 39.38
C ILE A 331 8.61 -4.24 40.22
N ASN A 332 8.83 -3.20 41.05
CA ASN A 332 10.04 -3.08 41.86
C ASN A 332 10.05 -4.06 43.04
N VAL A 333 10.57 -5.27 42.80
CA VAL A 333 10.71 -6.33 43.80
C VAL A 333 11.64 -5.93 44.95
N TYR A 334 12.66 -5.08 44.71
CA TYR A 334 13.57 -4.63 45.76
C TYR A 334 12.85 -3.78 46.81
N GLY A 335 11.93 -2.90 46.39
CA GLY A 335 11.10 -2.13 47.32
C GLY A 335 10.17 -3.01 48.16
N ASN A 336 9.69 -4.12 47.59
CA ASN A 336 8.89 -5.11 48.32
C ASN A 336 9.73 -5.92 49.33
N GLU A 337 10.98 -6.26 48.99
CA GLU A 337 11.91 -6.92 49.93
C GLU A 337 12.23 -6.03 51.15
N GLU A 338 12.37 -4.71 50.96
CA GLU A 338 12.57 -3.75 52.06
C GLU A 338 11.31 -3.59 52.94
N ASN A 339 10.13 -3.45 52.32
CA ASN A 339 8.86 -3.27 53.05
C ASN A 339 8.43 -4.50 53.86
N GLN A 340 8.76 -5.71 53.40
CA GLN A 340 8.51 -6.94 54.16
C GLN A 340 9.56 -7.20 55.26
N GLY A 341 10.52 -6.28 55.44
CA GLY A 341 11.52 -6.32 56.50
C GLY A 341 12.70 -7.24 56.22
N GLY A 342 13.08 -7.40 54.95
CA GLY A 342 14.17 -8.29 54.55
C GLY A 342 13.93 -9.75 54.92
N PHE A 343 14.85 -10.62 54.51
CA PHE A 343 14.81 -12.08 54.75
C PHE A 343 14.55 -12.41 56.24
N ARG A 344 13.28 -12.63 56.63
CA ARG A 344 12.89 -13.03 58.00
C ARG A 344 13.33 -14.46 58.35
N SER A 345 13.81 -15.23 57.38
CA SER A 345 14.51 -16.48 57.60
C SER A 345 16.01 -16.24 57.52
N GLY A 346 16.80 -16.67 58.51
CA GLY A 346 18.25 -16.49 58.53
C GLY A 346 19.04 -17.31 57.48
N ASN A 347 18.36 -17.89 56.48
CA ASN A 347 18.98 -18.70 55.46
C ASN A 347 19.38 -17.82 54.28
N GLN A 348 20.65 -17.88 53.89
CA GLN A 348 21.07 -17.23 52.65
C GLN A 348 20.32 -17.85 51.45
N LYS A 349 19.98 -17.03 50.45
CA LYS A 349 19.41 -17.47 49.16
C LYS A 349 20.20 -18.68 48.62
N ASP A 350 19.51 -19.67 48.04
CA ASP A 350 20.14 -20.87 47.48
C ASP A 350 21.24 -20.49 46.47
N VAL A 351 22.23 -21.36 46.27
CA VAL A 351 23.39 -21.12 45.41
C VAL A 351 22.95 -20.79 43.97
N GLU A 352 21.79 -21.28 43.52
CA GLU A 352 21.20 -20.95 42.21
C GLU A 352 20.49 -19.59 42.18
N MET A 353 20.01 -19.12 43.33
CA MET A 353 19.31 -17.83 43.50
C MET A 353 20.28 -16.65 43.74
N ARG A 354 21.59 -16.87 43.52
CA ARG A 354 22.64 -15.85 43.63
C ARG A 354 23.21 -15.54 42.26
N PRO A 355 23.48 -14.27 41.94
CA PRO A 355 24.14 -13.90 40.69
C PRO A 355 25.54 -14.53 40.64
N ARG A 356 25.73 -15.47 39.71
CA ARG A 356 27.04 -16.11 39.48
C ARG A 356 27.68 -15.54 38.23
N LYS A 357 29.01 -15.41 38.25
CA LYS A 357 29.81 -15.08 37.05
C LYS A 357 29.78 -16.19 35.97
N ASN A 358 29.37 -17.40 36.33
CA ASN A 358 29.48 -18.61 35.49
C ASN A 358 28.18 -18.98 34.75
N VAL A 359 27.20 -18.08 34.66
CA VAL A 359 25.93 -18.31 33.97
C VAL A 359 25.78 -17.30 32.81
N PRO A 360 26.63 -17.41 31.76
CA PRO A 360 26.56 -16.50 30.61
C PRO A 360 25.25 -16.66 29.83
N ILE A 361 24.54 -17.79 29.98
CA ILE A 361 23.30 -18.10 29.26
C ILE A 361 22.20 -17.06 29.46
N VAL A 362 22.09 -16.48 30.67
CA VAL A 362 21.05 -15.49 30.96
C VAL A 362 21.37 -14.18 30.26
N ASN A 363 22.64 -13.76 30.28
CA ASN A 363 23.07 -12.53 29.61
C ASN A 363 22.94 -12.65 28.09
N THR A 364 23.29 -13.80 27.51
CA THR A 364 23.16 -14.03 26.08
C THR A 364 21.70 -14.10 25.66
N LEU A 365 20.85 -14.82 26.40
CA LEU A 365 19.41 -14.92 26.11
C LEU A 365 18.72 -13.55 26.23
N ASN A 366 19.01 -12.77 27.28
CA ASN A 366 18.46 -11.43 27.44
C ASN A 366 18.86 -10.52 26.28
N SER A 367 20.16 -10.47 25.94
CA SER A 367 20.64 -9.67 24.80
C SER A 367 20.02 -10.09 23.47
N LEU A 368 19.78 -11.39 23.28
CA LEU A 368 19.17 -11.92 22.08
C LEU A 368 17.67 -11.58 22.02
N SER A 369 16.95 -11.71 23.13
CA SER A 369 15.53 -11.36 23.24
C SER A 369 15.31 -9.88 22.98
N GLU A 370 16.17 -9.01 23.54
CA GLU A 370 16.13 -7.57 23.32
C GLU A 370 16.36 -7.24 21.84
N ARG A 371 17.30 -7.92 21.18
CA ARG A 371 17.52 -7.75 19.74
C ARG A 371 16.36 -8.24 18.88
N MET A 372 15.76 -9.38 19.24
CA MET A 372 14.56 -9.87 18.54
C MET A 372 13.41 -8.86 18.66
N LEU A 373 13.23 -8.28 19.85
CA LEU A 373 12.23 -7.24 20.09
C LEU A 373 12.58 -5.91 19.42
N ALA A 374 13.85 -5.52 19.34
CA ALA A 374 14.29 -4.29 18.68
C ALA A 374 14.00 -4.28 17.17
N ASN A 375 13.91 -5.45 16.55
CA ASN A 375 13.53 -5.59 15.14
C ASN A 375 12.01 -5.52 14.92
N VAL A 376 11.21 -5.65 15.98
CA VAL A 376 9.75 -5.49 15.92
C VAL A 376 9.46 -4.01 16.10
N ALA A 377 8.69 -3.42 15.20
CA ALA A 377 8.26 -2.03 15.33
C ALA A 377 7.59 -1.85 16.70
N PRO A 378 8.00 -0.85 17.51
CA PRO A 378 7.33 -0.59 18.77
C PRO A 378 5.86 -0.30 18.48
N THR A 379 4.96 -1.12 19.04
CA THR A 379 3.51 -0.97 18.86
C THR A 379 2.94 0.22 19.63
N ILE A 380 3.78 0.90 20.42
CA ILE A 380 3.45 2.05 21.23
C ILE A 380 4.45 3.12 20.82
N ASP A 381 3.95 4.23 20.25
CA ASP A 381 4.71 5.43 19.93
C ASP A 381 5.29 6.05 21.21
N ARG A 382 6.36 5.45 21.75
CA ARG A 382 7.22 6.02 22.81
C ARG A 382 8.12 7.15 22.29
N GLU A 383 7.83 7.69 21.10
CA GLU A 383 8.58 8.78 20.47
C GLU A 383 8.15 10.16 20.96
N ASN A 384 7.01 10.28 21.63
CA ASN A 384 6.72 11.47 22.41
C ASN A 384 7.39 11.25 23.77
N GLY A 385 8.40 12.06 24.09
CA GLY A 385 9.07 12.00 25.39
C GLY A 385 8.03 12.02 26.49
N ASP A 386 7.81 10.87 27.12
CA ASP A 386 6.85 10.72 28.20
C ASP A 386 7.27 11.68 29.32
N ASP A 387 6.48 12.73 29.53
CA ASP A 387 6.55 13.48 30.78
C ASP A 387 6.38 12.45 31.91
N PRO A 388 7.23 12.42 32.95
CA PRO A 388 7.11 11.41 34.00
C PRO A 388 5.70 11.37 34.61
N GLU A 389 5.00 12.51 34.60
CA GLU A 389 3.61 12.64 35.03
C GLU A 389 2.64 11.80 34.19
N ASP A 390 2.78 11.77 32.86
CA ASP A 390 1.94 10.97 31.96
C ASP A 390 2.19 9.47 32.14
N SER A 391 3.46 9.08 32.35
CA SER A 391 3.80 7.69 32.65
C SER A 391 3.17 7.21 33.96
N THR A 392 3.23 8.04 35.02
CA THR A 392 2.55 7.75 36.29
C THR A 392 1.03 7.77 36.17
N PHE A 393 0.47 8.65 35.34
CA PHE A 393 -0.98 8.69 35.10
C PHE A 393 -1.47 7.44 34.38
N GLN A 394 -0.71 6.94 33.39
CA GLN A 394 -0.99 5.67 32.73
C GLN A 394 -0.88 4.48 33.69
N GLU A 395 0.09 4.49 34.62
CA GLU A 395 0.20 3.45 35.67
C GLU A 395 -0.98 3.46 36.64
N LEU A 396 -1.52 4.64 36.96
CA LEU A 396 -2.66 4.81 37.87
C LEU A 396 -4.02 4.58 37.17
N ALA A 397 -4.06 4.61 35.84
CA ALA A 397 -5.29 4.48 35.07
C ALA A 397 -5.78 3.02 35.05
N LEU A 398 -6.79 2.72 35.86
CA LEU A 398 -7.45 1.41 35.88
C LEU A 398 -8.45 1.29 34.73
N ARG A 399 -8.35 0.21 33.96
CA ARG A 399 -9.22 -0.07 32.80
C ARG A 399 -10.72 -0.11 33.16
N ASP A 400 -11.05 -0.53 34.37
CA ASP A 400 -12.44 -0.66 34.85
C ASP A 400 -13.05 0.68 35.30
N LEU A 401 -12.21 1.68 35.58
CA LEU A 401 -12.60 3.04 35.99
C LEU A 401 -12.55 4.03 34.82
N GLN A 402 -11.90 3.66 33.72
CA GLN A 402 -12.04 4.37 32.46
C GLN A 402 -13.49 4.22 32.00
N GLY A 403 -14.21 5.34 31.90
CA GLY A 403 -15.54 5.32 31.28
C GLY A 403 -15.46 4.77 29.86
N ASP A 404 -16.60 4.34 29.31
CA ASP A 404 -16.69 3.89 27.93
C ASP A 404 -16.00 4.91 27.02
N ALA A 405 -15.06 4.42 26.18
CA ALA A 405 -14.35 5.26 25.24
C ALA A 405 -15.38 6.08 24.47
N LYS A 406 -15.27 7.41 24.50
CA LYS A 406 -16.23 8.31 23.85
C LYS A 406 -16.32 7.93 22.37
N GLU A 407 -17.37 7.19 22.03
CA GLU A 407 -17.68 6.89 20.64
C GLU A 407 -18.03 8.23 19.99
N ASN A 408 -17.20 8.69 19.05
CA ASN A 408 -17.46 9.89 18.26
C ASN A 408 -18.63 9.62 17.28
N LYS A 409 -19.81 9.37 17.82
CA LYS A 409 -21.06 9.25 17.07
C LYS A 409 -21.50 10.65 16.69
N ILE A 410 -21.29 11.00 15.44
CA ILE A 410 -21.86 12.23 14.87
C ILE A 410 -23.39 12.05 14.86
N ILE A 411 -24.09 12.75 15.75
CA ILE A 411 -25.56 12.74 15.77
C ILE A 411 -26.05 13.48 14.52
N LEU A 412 -26.50 12.72 13.52
CA LEU A 412 -27.04 13.26 12.28
C LEU A 412 -28.49 13.74 12.51
N ASN A 413 -28.66 15.02 12.82
CA ASN A 413 -29.99 15.65 12.85
C ASN A 413 -30.45 16.00 11.43
N VAL A 414 -31.16 15.08 10.78
CA VAL A 414 -31.73 15.28 9.43
C VAL A 414 -32.92 16.25 9.49
N LYS A 415 -32.71 17.49 9.01
CA LYS A 415 -33.74 18.55 9.02
C LYS A 415 -34.83 18.40 7.94
N GLU A 416 -34.58 17.65 6.86
CA GLU A 416 -35.49 17.54 5.71
C GLU A 416 -35.84 16.07 5.36
N GLN A 417 -36.37 15.31 6.32
CA GLN A 417 -36.72 13.90 6.09
C GLN A 417 -37.70 13.71 4.90
N ASN A 418 -38.68 14.61 4.75
CA ASN A 418 -39.68 14.51 3.68
C ASN A 418 -39.09 14.65 2.26
N ARG A 419 -38.04 15.46 2.09
CA ARG A 419 -37.34 15.58 0.80
C ARG A 419 -36.47 14.37 0.48
N PHE A 420 -35.97 13.69 1.50
CA PHE A 420 -35.19 12.47 1.34
C PHE A 420 -36.05 11.32 0.79
N PHE A 421 -37.32 11.24 1.20
CA PHE A 421 -38.28 10.27 0.66
C PHE A 421 -38.82 10.65 -0.73
N SER A 422 -38.90 11.94 -1.08
CA SER A 422 -39.38 12.37 -2.40
C SER A 422 -38.33 12.26 -3.51
N LYS A 423 -37.03 12.44 -3.22
CA LYS A 423 -35.95 12.42 -4.25
C LYS A 423 -35.63 11.04 -4.83
N LYS A 424 -35.95 9.95 -4.12
CA LYS A 424 -35.75 8.58 -4.66
C LYS A 424 -36.76 8.21 -5.76
N GLN A 425 -37.79 9.03 -5.99
CA GLN A 425 -38.77 8.88 -7.07
C GLN A 425 -38.56 9.96 -8.14
N GLU A 426 -37.41 9.99 -8.81
CA GLU A 426 -37.25 10.81 -10.02
C GLU A 426 -38.22 10.37 -11.13
N THR A 427 -38.61 9.09 -11.12
CA THR A 427 -39.87 8.63 -11.72
C THR A 427 -40.93 8.63 -10.64
N GLN A 428 -41.76 9.67 -10.59
CA GLN A 428 -42.99 9.61 -9.80
C GLN A 428 -43.71 8.31 -10.18
N SER A 429 -43.94 7.41 -9.22
CA SER A 429 -44.69 6.18 -9.48
C SER A 429 -46.00 6.55 -10.18
N ALA A 430 -46.45 5.76 -11.15
CA ALA A 430 -47.67 6.04 -11.91
C ALA A 430 -48.88 6.33 -10.99
N ASN A 431 -48.88 5.72 -9.80
CA ASN A 431 -49.84 5.94 -8.74
C ASN A 431 -49.76 7.35 -8.15
N ASN A 432 -48.57 7.90 -7.86
CA ASN A 432 -48.45 9.28 -7.37
C ASN A 432 -48.91 10.32 -8.40
N LEU A 433 -48.65 10.08 -9.69
CA LEU A 433 -49.19 10.93 -10.77
C LEU A 433 -50.71 10.82 -10.90
N ALA A 434 -51.28 9.66 -10.61
CA ALA A 434 -52.73 9.46 -10.56
C ALA A 434 -53.36 10.12 -9.33
N PHE A 435 -52.77 9.95 -8.14
CA PHE A 435 -53.24 10.55 -6.89
C PHE A 435 -53.11 12.07 -6.88
N ALA A 436 -52.08 12.63 -7.51
CA ALA A 436 -51.93 14.08 -7.65
C ALA A 436 -53.03 14.72 -8.53
N LYS A 437 -53.68 13.94 -9.41
CA LYS A 437 -54.80 14.40 -10.25
C LYS A 437 -56.17 14.21 -9.59
N GLN A 438 -56.26 13.43 -8.52
CA GLN A 438 -57.52 13.14 -7.83
C GLN A 438 -57.83 14.22 -6.79
N ASN A 439 -59.09 14.64 -6.73
CA ASN A 439 -59.58 15.54 -5.71
C ASN A 439 -59.96 14.72 -4.46
N PRO A 440 -59.37 14.99 -3.27
CA PRO A 440 -59.61 14.17 -2.08
C PRO A 440 -61.07 14.15 -1.63
N ALA A 441 -61.84 15.22 -1.88
CA ALA A 441 -63.26 15.26 -1.51
C ALA A 441 -64.11 14.26 -2.32
N ASP A 442 -63.83 14.14 -3.61
CA ASP A 442 -64.56 13.24 -4.51
C ASP A 442 -64.22 11.77 -4.22
N VAL A 443 -62.95 11.48 -3.90
CA VAL A 443 -62.50 10.14 -3.50
C VAL A 443 -63.13 9.72 -2.17
N ILE A 444 -63.24 10.63 -1.19
CA ILE A 444 -63.90 10.32 0.09
C ILE A 444 -65.39 10.05 -0.12
N PHE A 445 -66.05 10.81 -0.99
CA PHE A 445 -67.46 10.59 -1.32
C PHE A 445 -67.67 9.23 -2.00
N GLU A 446 -66.83 8.88 -2.97
CA GLU A 446 -66.87 7.57 -3.66
C GLU A 446 -66.63 6.41 -2.67
N ILE A 447 -65.66 6.56 -1.75
CA ILE A 447 -65.41 5.56 -0.69
C ILE A 447 -66.61 5.43 0.24
N GLN A 448 -67.27 6.53 0.61
CA GLN A 448 -68.46 6.50 1.46
C GLN A 448 -69.63 5.80 0.76
N SER A 449 -69.86 6.08 -0.53
CA SER A 449 -70.90 5.39 -1.31
C SER A 449 -70.59 3.91 -1.51
N ASP A 450 -69.31 3.55 -1.70
CA ASP A 450 -68.91 2.15 -1.83
C ASP A 450 -69.10 1.39 -0.50
N LEU A 451 -68.81 2.03 0.64
CA LEU A 451 -69.02 1.45 1.97
C LEU A 451 -70.50 1.19 2.27
N GLU A 452 -71.40 2.02 1.75
CA GLU A 452 -72.86 1.82 1.84
C GLU A 452 -73.35 0.67 0.95
N MET A 453 -72.60 0.30 -0.08
CA MET A 453 -72.96 -0.74 -1.07
C MET A 453 -72.34 -2.11 -0.75
N ILE A 454 -71.49 -2.24 0.26
CA ILE A 454 -70.90 -3.52 0.68
C ILE A 454 -71.97 -4.37 1.38
N GLU A 455 -72.20 -5.58 0.88
CA GLU A 455 -73.14 -6.55 1.47
C GLU A 455 -72.77 -6.86 2.93
N THR A 456 -73.74 -6.63 3.83
CA THR A 456 -73.67 -6.98 5.25
C THR A 456 -74.10 -8.44 5.44
N ASP A 457 -73.37 -9.16 6.29
CA ASP A 457 -73.69 -10.53 6.71
C ASP A 457 -74.97 -10.56 7.57
N ASP A 458 -75.61 -11.73 7.73
CA ASP A 458 -76.85 -11.90 8.52
C ASP A 458 -76.71 -11.49 10.02
N ALA A 459 -75.49 -11.22 10.47
CA ALA A 459 -75.12 -10.73 11.80
C ALA A 459 -74.72 -9.24 11.84
N ASP A 460 -75.15 -8.44 10.85
CA ASP A 460 -74.94 -6.97 10.80
C ASP A 460 -73.45 -6.57 10.75
N GLY A 461 -72.59 -7.49 10.29
CA GLY A 461 -71.16 -7.27 10.08
C GLY A 461 -70.83 -7.13 8.60
N LEU A 462 -69.93 -6.23 8.24
CA LEU A 462 -69.45 -6.08 6.86
C LEU A 462 -68.77 -7.37 6.38
N ASN A 463 -69.25 -8.01 5.31
CA ASN A 463 -68.62 -9.19 4.74
C ASN A 463 -67.41 -8.80 3.87
N LEU A 464 -66.33 -8.40 4.53
CA LEU A 464 -65.06 -8.03 3.90
C LEU A 464 -64.49 -9.16 3.04
N ARG A 465 -64.79 -10.43 3.35
CA ARG A 465 -64.27 -11.59 2.59
C ARG A 465 -64.90 -11.70 1.20
N ALA A 466 -66.22 -11.51 1.11
CA ALA A 466 -66.94 -11.47 -0.16
C ALA A 466 -66.57 -10.23 -0.98
N GLY A 467 -66.46 -9.05 -0.35
CA GLY A 467 -66.06 -7.81 -1.00
C GLY A 467 -64.60 -7.79 -1.52
N ILE A 468 -63.69 -8.52 -0.87
CA ILE A 468 -62.29 -8.72 -1.33
C ILE A 468 -62.21 -9.82 -2.42
N GLY A 469 -63.30 -10.54 -2.68
CA GLY A 469 -63.37 -11.61 -3.69
C GLY A 469 -62.69 -12.91 -3.27
N ILE A 470 -62.60 -13.19 -1.95
CA ILE A 470 -62.05 -14.44 -1.41
C ILE A 470 -63.21 -15.39 -1.16
N ILE A 471 -63.55 -16.20 -2.18
CA ILE A 471 -64.46 -17.33 -2.04
C ILE A 471 -63.58 -18.59 -2.01
N ASP A 472 -63.41 -19.17 -0.82
CA ASP A 472 -62.52 -20.32 -0.60
C ASP A 472 -63.15 -21.65 -1.11
N ASP A 473 -64.44 -21.65 -1.45
CA ASP A 473 -65.23 -22.83 -1.80
C ASP A 473 -65.45 -23.04 -3.32
N SER A 474 -64.90 -22.18 -4.19
CA SER A 474 -65.00 -22.37 -5.65
C SER A 474 -63.88 -23.29 -6.14
N ASP A 475 -64.20 -24.58 -6.27
CA ASP A 475 -63.33 -25.63 -6.82
C ASP A 475 -63.31 -25.65 -8.37
N SER A 476 -63.86 -24.61 -9.00
CA SER A 476 -63.98 -24.49 -10.45
C SER A 476 -62.83 -23.66 -11.04
N ASP A 477 -61.98 -24.32 -11.83
CA ASP A 477 -60.97 -23.71 -12.72
C ASP A 477 -61.61 -22.84 -13.84
N GLU A 478 -62.94 -22.79 -13.92
CA GLU A 478 -63.71 -21.95 -14.85
C GLU A 478 -64.44 -20.83 -14.12
N GLU A 479 -63.75 -19.80 -13.67
CA GLU A 479 -64.41 -18.52 -13.35
C GLU A 479 -63.68 -17.34 -13.97
N THR A 480 -64.46 -16.60 -14.76
CA THR A 480 -64.27 -15.25 -15.33
C THR A 480 -63.02 -14.49 -14.89
N GLN A 481 -62.31 -13.90 -15.87
CA GLN A 481 -61.16 -13.00 -15.73
C GLN A 481 -61.40 -11.83 -14.73
N ARG A 482 -61.42 -12.09 -13.43
CA ARG A 482 -61.41 -11.07 -12.39
C ARG A 482 -59.97 -10.66 -12.16
N ARG A 483 -59.73 -9.36 -12.02
CA ARG A 483 -58.38 -8.81 -11.83
C ARG A 483 -57.76 -9.45 -10.57
N PRO A 484 -56.55 -10.00 -10.66
CA PRO A 484 -55.92 -10.66 -9.52
C PRO A 484 -55.72 -9.66 -8.38
N HIS A 485 -56.35 -9.91 -7.24
CA HIS A 485 -56.22 -9.10 -6.03
C HIS A 485 -55.33 -9.79 -4.99
N VAL A 486 -54.70 -9.00 -4.12
CA VAL A 486 -53.78 -9.49 -3.07
C VAL A 486 -54.55 -10.44 -2.15
N GLY A 487 -54.05 -11.68 -1.98
CA GLY A 487 -54.70 -12.72 -1.17
C GLY A 487 -55.51 -13.77 -1.95
N SER A 488 -55.83 -13.51 -3.22
CA SER A 488 -56.48 -14.48 -4.11
C SER A 488 -55.61 -15.73 -4.36
N ARG A 489 -56.23 -16.89 -4.65
CA ARG A 489 -55.53 -18.14 -4.96
C ARG A 489 -54.62 -18.00 -6.19
N ALA A 490 -55.03 -17.24 -7.20
CA ALA A 490 -54.23 -16.92 -8.38
C ALA A 490 -52.98 -16.09 -8.04
N ALA A 491 -53.12 -15.06 -7.19
CA ALA A 491 -51.98 -14.27 -6.71
C ALA A 491 -51.03 -15.10 -5.83
N ARG A 492 -51.56 -15.99 -4.97
CA ARG A 492 -50.76 -16.93 -4.18
C ARG A 492 -50.01 -17.94 -5.07
N LYS A 493 -50.63 -18.43 -6.14
CA LYS A 493 -50.00 -19.31 -7.13
C LYS A 493 -48.89 -18.60 -7.90
N ALA A 494 -49.14 -17.39 -8.41
CA ALA A 494 -48.14 -16.58 -9.10
C ALA A 494 -46.95 -16.21 -8.18
N ALA A 495 -47.23 -15.82 -6.93
CA ALA A 495 -46.19 -15.56 -5.94
C ALA A 495 -45.41 -16.84 -5.60
N GLY A 496 -46.08 -18.00 -5.50
CA GLY A 496 -45.43 -19.30 -5.30
C GLY A 496 -44.54 -19.69 -6.46
N GLU A 497 -44.97 -19.46 -7.70
CA GLU A 497 -44.17 -19.67 -8.91
C GLU A 497 -42.94 -18.77 -8.93
N ASP A 498 -43.08 -17.49 -8.56
CA ASP A 498 -41.98 -16.53 -8.46
C ASP A 498 -40.96 -16.91 -7.37
N ILE A 499 -41.44 -17.30 -6.18
CA ILE A 499 -40.59 -17.82 -5.09
C ILE A 499 -39.83 -19.06 -5.56
N MET A 500 -40.50 -20.01 -6.22
CA MET A 500 -39.86 -21.22 -6.73
C MET A 500 -38.88 -20.93 -7.87
N ALA A 501 -39.13 -19.90 -8.68
CA ALA A 501 -38.19 -19.42 -9.69
C ALA A 501 -36.94 -18.79 -9.03
N GLY A 502 -37.12 -17.93 -8.02
CA GLY A 502 -36.03 -17.33 -7.25
C GLY A 502 -35.19 -18.35 -6.48
N ILE A 503 -35.81 -19.37 -5.89
CA ILE A 503 -35.10 -20.49 -5.24
C ILE A 503 -34.26 -21.27 -6.27
N ARG A 504 -34.82 -21.55 -7.45
CA ARG A 504 -34.09 -22.21 -8.54
C ARG A 504 -32.90 -21.38 -9.01
N GLN A 505 -33.07 -20.07 -9.17
CA GLN A 505 -32.00 -19.15 -9.55
C GLN A 505 -30.87 -19.14 -8.51
N ARG A 506 -31.18 -18.92 -7.22
CA ARG A 506 -30.16 -18.92 -6.16
C ARG A 506 -29.44 -20.26 -6.04
N ARG A 507 -30.15 -21.37 -6.26
CA ARG A 507 -29.54 -22.69 -6.26
C ARG A 507 -28.55 -22.85 -7.42
N ALA A 508 -28.91 -22.39 -8.61
CA ALA A 508 -28.03 -22.40 -9.77
C ALA A 508 -26.79 -21.50 -9.58
N GLU A 509 -26.95 -20.32 -8.95
CA GLU A 509 -25.83 -19.42 -8.63
C GLU A 509 -24.86 -20.03 -7.61
N LYS A 510 -25.38 -20.71 -6.58
CA LYS A 510 -24.55 -21.24 -5.48
C LYS A 510 -23.89 -22.58 -5.79
N TYR A 511 -24.57 -23.46 -6.53
CA TYR A 511 -24.11 -24.84 -6.76
C TYR A 511 -23.78 -25.12 -8.24
N GLY A 512 -23.94 -24.13 -9.13
CA GLY A 512 -23.96 -24.37 -10.56
C GLY A 512 -25.27 -25.06 -10.98
N ASP A 513 -25.65 -24.94 -12.25
CA ASP A 513 -26.71 -25.78 -12.80
C ASP A 513 -26.22 -27.24 -12.78
N ALA A 514 -26.97 -28.15 -12.18
CA ALA A 514 -26.62 -29.58 -12.15
C ALA A 514 -26.54 -30.20 -13.55
N SER A 515 -27.05 -29.49 -14.58
CA SER A 515 -26.93 -29.84 -16.00
C SER A 515 -25.82 -29.11 -16.77
N ALA A 516 -25.12 -28.16 -16.14
CA ALA A 516 -23.98 -27.50 -16.75
C ALA A 516 -22.75 -28.39 -16.62
N ASP A 517 -22.40 -29.04 -17.73
CA ASP A 517 -21.11 -29.69 -17.89
C ASP A 517 -20.01 -28.67 -17.55
N ALA A 518 -19.16 -28.97 -16.56
CA ALA A 518 -18.11 -28.04 -16.08
C ALA A 518 -17.15 -27.63 -17.22
N THR A 519 -17.14 -28.40 -18.30
CA THR A 519 -16.36 -28.17 -19.52
C THR A 519 -16.99 -27.16 -20.49
N ARG A 520 -18.28 -26.81 -20.33
CA ARG A 520 -19.05 -25.92 -21.21
C ARG A 520 -20.00 -25.02 -20.40
N PRO A 521 -19.49 -23.92 -19.81
CA PRO A 521 -20.33 -23.00 -19.04
C PRO A 521 -21.46 -22.46 -19.93
N MET A 522 -22.71 -22.66 -19.51
CA MET A 522 -23.92 -22.23 -20.24
C MET A 522 -24.05 -22.77 -21.68
N GLY A 523 -23.34 -23.86 -22.00
CA GLY A 523 -23.28 -24.45 -23.34
C GLY A 523 -22.29 -23.77 -24.29
N LEU A 524 -21.46 -22.85 -23.81
CA LEU A 524 -20.41 -22.20 -24.60
C LEU A 524 -19.14 -23.06 -24.66
N PRO A 525 -18.44 -23.12 -25.80
CA PRO A 525 -17.10 -23.69 -25.88
C PRO A 525 -16.11 -22.97 -24.94
N ALA A 526 -15.15 -23.69 -24.37
CA ALA A 526 -14.19 -23.14 -23.41
C ALA A 526 -13.42 -21.92 -23.97
N GLU A 527 -12.97 -21.98 -25.22
CA GLU A 527 -12.27 -20.87 -25.87
C GLU A 527 -13.12 -19.60 -25.96
N ILE A 528 -14.41 -19.75 -26.27
CA ILE A 528 -15.34 -18.62 -26.36
C ILE A 528 -15.66 -18.08 -24.97
N ALA A 529 -15.78 -18.95 -23.98
CA ALA A 529 -15.98 -18.55 -22.59
C ALA A 529 -14.78 -17.75 -22.05
N GLU A 530 -13.55 -18.18 -22.32
CA GLU A 530 -12.33 -17.44 -21.98
C GLU A 530 -12.26 -16.09 -22.69
N ARG A 531 -12.61 -16.03 -23.99
CA ARG A 531 -12.72 -14.77 -24.72
C ARG A 531 -13.81 -13.86 -24.16
N CYS A 532 -14.95 -14.40 -23.73
CA CYS A 532 -16.00 -13.64 -23.06
C CYS A 532 -15.51 -13.06 -21.74
N GLN A 533 -14.77 -13.84 -20.94
CA GLN A 533 -14.18 -13.36 -19.69
C GLN A 533 -13.15 -12.26 -19.92
N LEU A 534 -12.31 -12.42 -20.95
CA LEU A 534 -11.28 -11.44 -21.28
C LEU A 534 -11.89 -10.14 -21.84
N THR A 535 -12.89 -10.23 -22.72
CA THR A 535 -13.64 -9.05 -23.18
C THR A 535 -14.44 -8.39 -22.06
N HIS A 536 -15.00 -9.16 -21.14
CA HIS A 536 -15.61 -8.63 -19.92
C HIS A 536 -14.58 -7.86 -19.08
N ALA A 537 -13.44 -8.45 -18.80
CA ALA A 537 -12.39 -7.79 -18.03
C ALA A 537 -11.92 -6.49 -18.71
N THR A 538 -11.66 -6.50 -20.01
CA THR A 538 -11.20 -5.29 -20.71
C THR A 538 -12.27 -4.22 -20.86
N THR A 539 -13.53 -4.58 -21.12
CA THR A 539 -14.65 -3.63 -21.14
C THR A 539 -14.86 -2.97 -19.76
N VAL A 540 -14.75 -3.75 -18.68
CA VAL A 540 -14.84 -3.24 -17.31
C VAL A 540 -13.68 -2.30 -17.00
N GLU A 541 -12.47 -2.55 -17.48
CA GLU A 541 -11.35 -1.61 -17.31
C GLU A 541 -11.58 -0.28 -18.01
N PHE A 542 -12.05 -0.29 -19.26
CA PHE A 542 -12.41 0.96 -19.94
C PHE A 542 -13.55 1.70 -19.22
N LEU A 543 -14.49 0.96 -18.61
CA LEU A 543 -15.55 1.55 -17.79
C LEU A 543 -14.98 2.22 -16.53
N HIS A 544 -14.03 1.59 -15.84
CA HIS A 544 -13.35 2.19 -14.69
C HIS A 544 -12.57 3.44 -15.09
N GLN A 545 -11.83 3.39 -16.20
CA GLN A 545 -11.12 4.55 -16.74
C GLN A 545 -12.07 5.70 -17.08
N PHE A 546 -13.20 5.38 -17.73
CA PHE A 546 -14.25 6.34 -18.04
C PHE A 546 -14.80 7.00 -16.77
N TRP A 547 -15.22 6.25 -15.75
CA TRP A 547 -15.79 6.84 -14.53
C TRP A 547 -14.76 7.63 -13.74
N ASN A 548 -13.51 7.16 -13.69
CA ASN A 548 -12.41 7.90 -13.04
C ASN A 548 -12.09 9.22 -13.75
N ALA A 549 -12.29 9.31 -15.08
CA ALA A 549 -12.17 10.57 -15.82
C ALA A 549 -13.43 11.43 -15.64
N PHE A 550 -14.61 10.84 -15.80
CA PHE A 550 -15.88 11.54 -15.87
C PHE A 550 -16.24 12.21 -14.54
N LEU A 551 -15.88 11.57 -13.43
CA LEU A 551 -16.14 12.08 -12.07
C LEU A 551 -14.95 12.86 -11.48
N SER A 552 -13.83 13.00 -12.20
CA SER A 552 -12.66 13.71 -11.67
C SER A 552 -12.86 15.22 -11.53
N GLY A 553 -13.69 15.82 -12.38
CA GLY A 553 -13.89 17.27 -12.43
C GLY A 553 -12.71 18.04 -13.04
N ASP A 554 -11.70 17.34 -13.57
CA ASP A 554 -10.53 17.96 -14.19
C ASP A 554 -10.79 18.31 -15.67
N PRO A 555 -10.66 19.60 -16.08
CA PRO A 555 -10.97 20.02 -17.45
C PRO A 555 -9.97 19.45 -18.48
N ASP A 556 -8.72 19.22 -18.10
CA ASP A 556 -7.69 18.68 -19.01
C ASP A 556 -8.01 17.24 -19.48
N ARG A 557 -8.82 16.51 -18.71
CA ARG A 557 -9.22 15.13 -19.01
C ARG A 557 -10.47 15.04 -19.89
N ALA A 558 -11.07 16.18 -20.27
CA ALA A 558 -12.24 16.21 -21.14
C ALA A 558 -11.95 15.61 -22.53
N ASN A 559 -10.76 15.85 -23.07
CA ASN A 559 -10.35 15.26 -24.35
C ASN A 559 -10.22 13.74 -24.23
N GLU A 560 -9.72 13.22 -23.11
CA GLU A 560 -9.65 11.77 -22.85
C GLU A 560 -11.05 11.14 -22.82
N LEU A 561 -12.06 11.85 -22.29
CA LEU A 561 -13.43 11.34 -22.19
C LEU A 561 -14.06 11.05 -23.54
N GLN A 562 -13.86 11.91 -24.54
CA GLN A 562 -14.40 11.67 -25.88
C GLN A 562 -13.88 10.34 -26.46
N TYR A 563 -12.59 10.08 -26.32
CA TYR A 563 -11.96 8.83 -26.78
C TYR A 563 -12.39 7.63 -25.95
N LEU A 564 -12.52 7.79 -24.64
CA LEU A 564 -13.02 6.72 -23.77
C LEU A 564 -14.44 6.33 -24.16
N VAL A 565 -15.32 7.28 -24.46
CA VAL A 565 -16.68 6.99 -24.94
C VAL A 565 -16.66 6.25 -26.28
N GLU A 566 -15.77 6.61 -27.20
CA GLU A 566 -15.58 5.86 -28.44
C GLU A 566 -15.08 4.42 -28.17
N SER A 567 -14.13 4.25 -27.24
CA SER A 567 -13.65 2.93 -26.82
C SER A 567 -14.77 2.10 -26.18
N LEU A 568 -15.68 2.71 -25.41
CA LEU A 568 -16.85 2.04 -24.85
C LEU A 568 -17.81 1.58 -25.95
N LYS A 569 -18.01 2.37 -27.02
CA LYS A 569 -18.81 1.96 -28.19
C LYS A 569 -18.17 0.77 -28.91
N ARG A 570 -16.86 0.84 -29.20
CA ARG A 570 -16.10 -0.27 -29.79
C ARG A 570 -16.13 -1.51 -28.90
N SER A 571 -16.14 -1.34 -27.58
CA SER A 571 -16.24 -2.45 -26.62
C SER A 571 -17.61 -3.16 -26.69
N ALA A 572 -18.69 -2.43 -26.93
CA ALA A 572 -20.01 -3.01 -27.18
C ALA A 572 -20.05 -3.79 -28.51
N GLU A 573 -19.43 -3.26 -29.56
CA GLU A 573 -19.29 -3.95 -30.85
C GLU A 573 -18.48 -5.25 -30.71
N ARG A 574 -17.39 -5.24 -29.92
CA ARG A 574 -16.61 -6.44 -29.61
C ARG A 574 -17.44 -7.51 -28.92
N ILE A 575 -18.30 -7.14 -27.96
CA ILE A 575 -19.20 -8.08 -27.29
C ILE A 575 -20.16 -8.71 -28.31
N HIS A 576 -20.70 -7.91 -29.24
CA HIS A 576 -21.54 -8.43 -30.32
C HIS A 576 -20.78 -9.36 -31.27
N ALA A 577 -19.53 -9.03 -31.62
CA ALA A 577 -18.69 -9.89 -32.46
C ALA A 577 -18.39 -11.24 -31.81
N VAL A 578 -18.09 -11.27 -30.51
CA VAL A 578 -17.93 -12.54 -29.76
C VAL A 578 -19.24 -13.32 -29.70
N ALA A 579 -20.38 -12.63 -29.59
CA ALA A 579 -21.69 -13.27 -29.61
C ALA A 579 -21.99 -13.90 -30.99
N ASP A 580 -21.56 -13.27 -32.09
CA ASP A 580 -21.69 -13.81 -33.45
C ASP A 580 -20.75 -15.00 -33.70
N GLU A 581 -19.53 -14.96 -33.16
CA GLU A 581 -18.62 -16.10 -33.19
C GLU A 581 -19.18 -17.29 -32.40
N ALA A 582 -19.80 -17.04 -31.24
CA ALA A 582 -20.49 -18.07 -30.47
C ALA A 582 -21.65 -18.70 -31.23
N GLU A 583 -22.40 -17.92 -32.02
CA GLU A 583 -23.46 -18.43 -32.87
C GLU A 583 -22.92 -19.31 -34.00
N LYS A 584 -21.83 -18.92 -34.66
CA LYS A 584 -21.16 -19.76 -35.66
C LYS A 584 -20.68 -21.08 -35.06
N ALA A 585 -20.04 -21.04 -33.89
CA ALA A 585 -19.57 -22.25 -33.22
C ALA A 585 -20.74 -23.18 -32.82
N ARG A 586 -21.88 -22.61 -32.40
CA ARG A 586 -23.10 -23.39 -32.14
C ARG A 586 -23.62 -24.02 -33.43
N ASP A 587 -23.65 -23.27 -34.53
CA ASP A 587 -24.14 -23.76 -35.82
C ASP A 587 -23.24 -24.88 -36.39
N ASP A 588 -21.93 -24.81 -36.16
CA ASP A 588 -20.97 -25.86 -36.50
C ASP A 588 -21.21 -27.14 -35.69
N ILE A 589 -21.49 -27.02 -34.38
CA ILE A 589 -21.86 -28.16 -33.52
C ILE A 589 -23.16 -28.79 -34.02
N ILE A 590 -24.17 -27.98 -34.35
CA ILE A 590 -25.44 -28.43 -34.91
C ILE A 590 -25.22 -29.13 -36.25
N ALA A 591 -24.34 -28.61 -37.11
CA ALA A 591 -24.01 -29.21 -38.41
C ALA A 591 -23.28 -30.55 -38.25
N ALA A 592 -22.34 -30.65 -37.30
CA ALA A 592 -21.65 -31.90 -36.97
C ALA A 592 -22.63 -32.96 -36.44
N LYS A 593 -23.51 -32.58 -35.51
CA LYS A 593 -24.58 -33.46 -35.00
C LYS A 593 -25.54 -33.92 -36.10
N LYS A 594 -25.91 -33.04 -37.03
CA LYS A 594 -26.72 -33.41 -38.21
C LYS A 594 -26.00 -34.45 -39.07
N LYS A 595 -24.70 -34.29 -39.32
CA LYS A 595 -23.88 -35.26 -40.07
C LYS A 595 -23.82 -36.60 -39.36
N GLU A 596 -23.54 -36.62 -38.06
CA GLU A 596 -23.53 -37.85 -37.23
C GLU A 596 -24.87 -38.60 -37.31
N ILE A 597 -26.00 -37.89 -37.23
CA ILE A 597 -27.33 -38.49 -37.32
C ILE A 597 -27.57 -39.09 -38.72
N ILE A 598 -27.14 -38.39 -39.78
CA ILE A 598 -27.25 -38.87 -41.16
C ILE A 598 -26.39 -40.13 -41.37
N ASP A 599 -25.16 -40.14 -40.86
CA ASP A 599 -24.24 -41.27 -41.03
C ASP A 599 -24.69 -42.47 -40.19
N HIS A 600 -25.19 -42.24 -38.97
CA HIS A 600 -25.82 -43.28 -38.16
C HIS A 600 -27.07 -43.86 -38.86
N TYR A 601 -27.89 -43.02 -39.49
CA TYR A 601 -29.05 -43.48 -40.26
C TYR A 601 -28.64 -44.32 -41.47
N LYS A 602 -27.61 -43.90 -42.21
CA LYS A 602 -27.05 -44.68 -43.33
C LYS A 602 -26.49 -46.03 -42.86
N ALA A 603 -25.83 -46.07 -41.70
CA ALA A 603 -25.22 -47.29 -41.17
C ALA A 603 -26.22 -48.28 -40.55
N THR A 604 -27.28 -47.79 -39.89
CA THR A 604 -28.19 -48.62 -39.08
C THR A 604 -29.63 -48.70 -39.59
N GLY A 605 -30.02 -47.85 -40.55
CA GLY A 605 -31.40 -47.72 -41.04
C GLY A 605 -32.39 -47.16 -40.01
N LYS A 606 -31.94 -46.83 -38.79
CA LYS A 606 -32.78 -46.34 -37.69
C LYS A 606 -32.56 -44.84 -37.46
N LYS A 607 -33.65 -44.08 -37.49
CA LYS A 607 -33.63 -42.64 -37.21
C LYS A 607 -33.53 -42.40 -35.70
N ILE A 608 -32.56 -41.61 -35.27
CA ILE A 608 -32.48 -41.12 -33.89
C ILE A 608 -33.68 -40.17 -33.68
N ARG A 609 -34.62 -40.58 -32.83
CA ARG A 609 -35.78 -39.77 -32.44
C ARG A 609 -35.42 -38.89 -31.25
N GLY A 610 -35.83 -37.61 -31.28
CA GLY A 610 -35.75 -36.71 -30.12
C GLY A 610 -34.71 -35.59 -30.19
N TRP A 611 -33.80 -35.57 -31.18
CA TRP A 611 -32.86 -34.46 -31.35
C TRP A 611 -33.47 -33.33 -32.17
N ARG A 612 -33.40 -32.10 -31.66
CA ARG A 612 -33.76 -30.85 -32.35
C ARG A 612 -32.60 -29.86 -32.23
N PRO A 613 -32.36 -29.00 -33.24
CA PRO A 613 -31.33 -27.96 -33.17
C PRO A 613 -31.46 -27.02 -31.97
N GLU A 614 -32.70 -26.78 -31.50
CA GLU A 614 -33.02 -25.92 -30.35
C GLU A 614 -32.59 -26.50 -29.00
N HIS A 615 -32.28 -27.80 -28.93
CA HIS A 615 -31.82 -28.45 -27.70
C HIS A 615 -30.34 -28.16 -27.41
N GLU A 616 -29.56 -27.71 -28.40
CA GLU A 616 -28.17 -27.32 -28.20
C GLU A 616 -28.12 -25.95 -27.50
N LYS A 617 -27.81 -25.98 -26.19
CA LYS A 617 -27.63 -24.77 -25.36
C LYS A 617 -26.37 -24.01 -25.81
N GLY A 618 -26.40 -22.68 -25.79
CA GLY A 618 -25.25 -21.82 -26.12
C GLY A 618 -25.52 -20.84 -27.28
N GLY A 619 -24.45 -20.26 -27.81
CA GLY A 619 -24.47 -19.28 -28.91
C GLY A 619 -24.72 -17.83 -28.46
N ARG A 620 -25.14 -16.97 -29.40
CA ARG A 620 -25.35 -15.52 -29.20
C ARG A 620 -26.21 -15.19 -27.98
N LYS A 621 -27.30 -15.93 -27.77
CA LYS A 621 -28.21 -15.71 -26.63
C LYS A 621 -27.53 -15.95 -25.27
N ALA A 622 -26.65 -16.94 -25.18
CA ALA A 622 -25.91 -17.23 -23.95
C ALA A 622 -24.86 -16.15 -23.66
N VAL A 623 -24.09 -15.72 -24.67
CA VAL A 623 -23.11 -14.63 -24.53
C VAL A 623 -23.79 -13.32 -24.13
N LEU A 624 -24.90 -12.97 -24.79
CA LEU A 624 -25.64 -11.75 -24.45
C LEU A 624 -26.27 -11.80 -23.07
N ALA A 625 -26.72 -12.97 -22.59
CA ALA A 625 -27.22 -13.12 -21.23
C ALA A 625 -26.11 -12.93 -20.19
N VAL A 626 -24.93 -13.51 -20.41
CA VAL A 626 -23.77 -13.33 -19.52
C VAL A 626 -23.28 -11.88 -19.51
N MET A 627 -23.27 -11.22 -20.68
CA MET A 627 -22.78 -9.86 -20.86
C MET A 627 -23.88 -8.79 -20.74
N GLN A 628 -25.12 -9.16 -20.37
CA GLN A 628 -26.21 -8.21 -20.25
C GLN A 628 -25.92 -7.08 -19.24
N PRO A 629 -25.41 -7.38 -18.02
CA PRO A 629 -25.11 -6.32 -17.05
C PRO A 629 -24.03 -5.35 -17.54
N THR A 630 -23.03 -5.83 -18.28
CA THR A 630 -22.00 -4.96 -18.84
C THR A 630 -22.55 -4.10 -19.98
N LEU A 631 -23.39 -4.65 -20.85
CA LEU A 631 -24.06 -3.88 -21.89
C LEU A 631 -24.97 -2.79 -21.30
N GLU A 632 -25.67 -3.07 -20.20
CA GLU A 632 -26.47 -2.07 -19.48
C GLU A 632 -25.58 -0.98 -18.85
N ALA A 633 -24.45 -1.37 -18.24
CA ALA A 633 -23.48 -0.42 -17.70
C ALA A 633 -22.86 0.48 -18.78
N LEU A 634 -22.53 -0.09 -19.96
CA LEU A 634 -22.04 0.66 -21.12
C LEU A 634 -23.08 1.65 -21.64
N LYS A 635 -24.34 1.22 -21.78
CA LYS A 635 -25.45 2.10 -22.18
C LYS A 635 -25.65 3.24 -21.19
N LYS A 636 -25.57 2.95 -19.89
CA LYS A 636 -25.68 3.98 -18.84
C LYS A 636 -24.54 5.00 -18.93
N ALA A 637 -23.29 4.54 -19.04
CA ALA A 637 -22.13 5.42 -19.19
C ALA A 637 -22.25 6.33 -20.41
N GLN A 638 -22.68 5.79 -21.56
CA GLN A 638 -22.91 6.56 -22.77
C GLN A 638 -24.05 7.57 -22.62
N ALA A 639 -25.16 7.18 -21.99
CA ALA A 639 -26.30 8.05 -21.78
C ALA A 639 -25.98 9.21 -20.81
N ASP A 640 -25.23 8.92 -19.73
CA ASP A 640 -24.81 9.94 -18.76
C ASP A 640 -23.81 10.92 -19.39
N TYR A 641 -22.88 10.45 -20.24
CA TYR A 641 -22.00 11.31 -21.02
C TYR A 641 -22.79 12.21 -22.00
N GLN A 642 -23.73 11.64 -22.75
CA GLN A 642 -24.58 12.41 -23.67
C GLN A 642 -25.42 13.45 -22.94
N ARG A 643 -25.93 13.12 -21.74
CA ARG A 643 -26.67 14.05 -20.90
C ARG A 643 -25.77 15.20 -20.42
N ALA A 644 -24.55 14.91 -19.99
CA ALA A 644 -23.58 15.92 -19.57
C ALA A 644 -23.19 16.86 -20.73
N LEU A 645 -22.89 16.28 -21.90
CA LEU A 645 -22.55 17.04 -23.11
C LEU A 645 -23.72 17.94 -23.56
N ALA A 646 -24.96 17.46 -23.47
CA ALA A 646 -26.14 18.27 -23.74
C ALA A 646 -26.34 19.41 -22.72
N ALA A 647 -25.99 19.18 -21.44
CA ALA A 647 -26.09 20.20 -20.39
C ALA A 647 -25.02 21.30 -20.54
N GLU A 648 -23.85 20.97 -21.07
CA GLU A 648 -22.77 21.93 -21.36
C GLU A 648 -22.98 22.72 -22.66
N GLY A 649 -24.01 22.38 -23.46
CA GLY A 649 -24.35 23.10 -24.68
C GLY A 649 -23.40 22.86 -25.86
N VAL A 650 -22.45 21.94 -25.72
CA VAL A 650 -21.51 21.57 -26.79
C VAL A 650 -22.16 20.50 -27.64
N GLN A 651 -22.91 20.88 -28.68
CA GLN A 651 -23.26 19.92 -29.73
C GLN A 651 -21.97 19.54 -30.47
N LEU A 652 -21.69 18.23 -30.58
CA LEU A 652 -20.68 17.71 -31.50
C LEU A 652 -20.98 18.27 -32.89
N SER A 653 -20.17 19.25 -33.32
CA SER A 653 -20.10 19.65 -34.71
C SER A 653 -19.70 18.41 -35.50
N THR A 654 -20.69 17.81 -36.17
CA THR A 654 -20.47 16.82 -37.22
C THR A 654 -19.82 17.52 -38.40
N GLU A 655 -18.50 17.69 -38.35
CA GLU A 655 -17.69 17.98 -39.53
C GLU A 655 -16.40 17.16 -39.50
N ALA A 656 -16.27 16.35 -40.57
CA ALA A 656 -15.16 15.53 -41.05
C ALA A 656 -15.15 14.05 -40.62
#